data_AF-A0A0G4FRY4-F1
#
_entry.id   AF-A0A0G4FRY4-F1
#
_cell.length_a   1.000
_cell.length_b   1.000
_cell.length_c   1.000
_cell.angle_alpha   90.00
_cell.angle_beta   90.00
_cell.angle_gamma   90.00
#
_symmetry.space_group_name_H-M   'P 1'
#
loop_
_entity.id
_entity.type
_entity.pdbx_description
1 polymer ?
#
loop_
_entity_poly.entity_id
_entity_poly.type
_entity_poly.pdbx_seq_one_letter_code
_entity_poly.pdbx_strand_id
1 'polypeptide(L)'
;MRLKVEMDDASVALDATEEPLRRSLVLVSDNITNIGELISHLQGQFGFLAAPRVPYLSLDGFTLPPSQPLGILRDTDVVRVHLVGQQRDPAAAAASARTDEQETMVATAPPLAQPIHPVKFEPQTHDNGQAERSIDRAPLPPPDAVASKRPCDEHVDAKGAATGESRHKRVRRRRRRKKEDHGEAGVAAEVLLDETMPAETSTEIKAGDLISVARLTEPIDPGVRDVSSIAPDPSQRQPYIGQERVGDILRKLVGRYEANDGDHVVRVEPMVITRFSRGGKTRLMKQIGAGLHTQGIPALFITFNEQTTPTDFELSACSPLQSISLRIAWATATPEALEKVAQALKKPVAELTFDDWVRTVSVSHRTIKEWLGSGPLVLFVDELNQRIPSNTVFEEEPLALELADFVLQHFLNKRQRYFVFSSQVAALGNSLLRYYSRFGFRGVYKLQIPRVERISAVTESGICSGTHAGIVSWTGRVPGLLTLMYSNEPPQPNNVRQPFKAMEAPRLDADLARAVIQTAIEGDGKLLGRLGTWSRFLDVFGYSCVWPPCYLGLACDELGKAPEVKKALGKGFATGLRLIPTLLDQLLDERESGKRWEGVAVAEVLLRLLYIDDGCKFGGVITASQPETLKALITEFHQKMDPTLAGERYVSYFVKPIDSTLHGFSFFVFVTEYGSLTTIYGGQCKERPTGSDKDFIIIKHSVSEAVASLAPDEGDPEAINASARVYFRGIWLCGDDDQGQEVNINKRSERDIGVVPSRAAIEEVIGVSLAQMCPFEWLVEGKDQAGGEGTGA
;
A
#
# COMPACT_ATOMS: atom_id res chain seq x y z
N MET A 1 -24.22 -14.20 -32.28
CA MET A 1 -23.37 -14.20 -31.04
C MET A 1 -21.93 -13.80 -31.39
N ARG A 2 -21.19 -13.12 -30.52
CA ARG A 2 -19.76 -12.81 -30.70
C ARG A 2 -18.92 -13.73 -29.81
N LEU A 3 -17.96 -14.44 -30.40
CA LEU A 3 -17.00 -15.27 -29.66
C LEU A 3 -15.60 -14.71 -29.83
N LYS A 4 -14.82 -14.73 -28.76
CA LYS A 4 -13.37 -14.50 -28.86
C LYS A 4 -12.72 -15.85 -29.11
N VAL A 5 -12.03 -15.98 -30.23
CA VAL A 5 -11.35 -17.20 -30.64
C VAL A 5 -9.86 -17.00 -30.42
N GLU A 6 -9.25 -17.90 -29.65
CA GLU A 6 -7.82 -17.91 -29.39
C GLU A 6 -7.19 -19.20 -29.93
N MET A 7 -6.15 -19.06 -30.75
CA MET A 7 -5.42 -20.19 -31.30
C MET A 7 -4.29 -20.55 -30.36
N ASP A 8 -4.19 -21.83 -30.01
CA ASP A 8 -3.17 -22.32 -29.09
C ASP A 8 -1.78 -22.35 -29.76
N ASP A 9 -0.83 -21.62 -29.19
CA ASP A 9 0.55 -21.44 -29.69
C ASP A 9 1.26 -22.76 -29.95
N ALA A 10 0.96 -23.80 -29.16
CA ALA A 10 1.61 -25.10 -29.28
C ALA A 10 1.04 -25.95 -30.42
N SER A 11 -0.22 -25.73 -30.82
CA SER A 11 -0.93 -26.62 -31.76
C SER A 11 -1.27 -25.97 -33.09
N VAL A 12 -1.29 -24.63 -33.18
CA VAL A 12 -1.58 -23.87 -34.40
C VAL A 12 -0.37 -23.04 -34.81
N ALA A 13 0.47 -23.59 -35.69
CA ALA A 13 1.54 -22.83 -36.31
C ALA A 13 0.94 -21.80 -37.28
N LEU A 14 1.10 -20.52 -36.97
CA LEU A 14 0.70 -19.39 -37.81
C LEU A 14 1.97 -18.78 -38.41
N ASP A 15 1.87 -18.27 -39.64
CA ASP A 15 2.93 -17.44 -40.20
C ASP A 15 2.80 -15.96 -39.76
N ALA A 16 3.80 -15.14 -40.07
CA ALA A 16 3.82 -13.73 -39.68
C ALA A 16 2.63 -12.91 -40.22
N THR A 17 1.99 -13.36 -41.31
CA THR A 17 0.80 -12.71 -41.88
C THR A 17 -0.49 -13.17 -41.20
N GLU A 18 -0.49 -14.34 -40.59
CA GLU A 18 -1.60 -14.94 -39.86
C GLU A 18 -1.57 -14.65 -38.35
N GLU A 19 -0.43 -14.23 -37.80
CA GLU A 19 -0.28 -13.92 -36.36
C GLU A 19 -1.33 -12.94 -35.79
N PRO A 20 -1.81 -11.91 -36.52
CA PRO A 20 -2.92 -11.08 -36.05
C PRO A 20 -4.22 -11.86 -35.83
N LEU A 21 -4.41 -13.01 -36.49
CA LEU A 21 -5.60 -13.85 -36.39
C LEU A 21 -5.59 -14.74 -35.14
N ARG A 22 -4.45 -14.84 -34.44
CA ARG A 22 -4.26 -15.67 -33.24
C ARG A 22 -5.27 -15.36 -32.14
N ARG A 23 -5.73 -14.10 -32.08
CA ARG A 23 -6.83 -13.66 -31.21
C ARG A 23 -7.83 -12.86 -32.03
N SER A 24 -8.90 -13.53 -32.46
CA SER A 24 -9.90 -12.93 -33.35
C SER A 24 -11.26 -12.87 -32.68
N LEU A 25 -12.04 -11.82 -32.97
CA LEU A 25 -13.46 -11.77 -32.61
C LEU A 25 -14.28 -12.28 -33.79
N VAL A 26 -15.04 -13.35 -33.57
CA VAL A 26 -15.85 -14.00 -34.61
C VAL A 26 -17.32 -13.75 -34.36
N LEU A 27 -18.02 -13.30 -35.39
CA LEU A 27 -19.48 -13.27 -35.42
C LEU A 27 -20.01 -14.64 -35.84
N VAL A 28 -20.68 -15.29 -34.89
CA VAL A 28 -21.35 -16.59 -35.08
C VAL A 28 -22.79 -16.35 -35.51
N SER A 29 -23.15 -16.93 -36.65
CA SER A 29 -24.51 -16.88 -37.21
C SER A 29 -25.51 -17.58 -36.30
N ASP A 30 -26.73 -17.05 -36.22
CA ASP A 30 -27.82 -17.61 -35.40
C ASP A 30 -28.31 -18.99 -35.92
N ASN A 31 -27.87 -19.39 -37.11
CA ASN A 31 -28.18 -20.71 -37.69
C ASN A 31 -27.26 -21.83 -37.18
N ILE A 32 -26.22 -21.51 -36.40
CA ILE A 32 -25.30 -22.48 -35.80
C ILE A 32 -25.87 -22.91 -34.44
N THR A 33 -26.19 -24.18 -34.32
CA THR A 33 -26.94 -24.74 -33.17
C THR A 33 -26.09 -25.61 -32.25
N ASN A 34 -24.94 -26.11 -32.72
CA ASN A 34 -24.04 -26.98 -31.97
C ASN A 34 -22.55 -26.69 -32.24
N ILE A 35 -21.69 -27.27 -31.40
CA ILE A 35 -20.23 -27.08 -31.46
C ILE A 35 -19.63 -27.58 -32.78
N GLY A 36 -20.15 -28.67 -33.38
CA GLY A 36 -19.67 -29.19 -34.66
C GLY A 36 -19.91 -28.23 -35.83
N GLU A 37 -21.06 -27.57 -35.86
CA GLU A 37 -21.36 -26.50 -36.81
C GLU A 37 -20.48 -25.27 -36.59
N LEU A 38 -20.19 -24.90 -35.33
CA LEU A 38 -19.25 -23.83 -35.01
C LEU A 38 -17.83 -24.15 -35.50
N ILE A 39 -17.36 -25.38 -35.30
CA ILE A 39 -16.07 -25.85 -35.83
C ILE A 39 -16.04 -25.67 -37.34
N SER A 40 -17.07 -26.12 -38.05
CA SER A 40 -17.16 -26.00 -39.51
C SER A 40 -17.17 -24.53 -39.97
N HIS A 41 -17.86 -23.66 -39.23
CA HIS A 41 -17.88 -22.21 -39.47
C HIS A 41 -16.49 -21.58 -39.31
N LEU A 42 -15.77 -21.93 -38.24
CA LEU A 42 -14.41 -21.45 -38.01
C LEU A 42 -13.44 -21.97 -39.07
N GLN A 43 -13.59 -23.21 -39.53
CA GLN A 43 -12.79 -23.76 -40.63
C GLN A 43 -13.03 -23.03 -41.95
N GLY A 44 -14.28 -22.64 -42.24
CA GLY A 44 -14.62 -21.85 -43.42
C GLY A 44 -14.06 -20.42 -43.34
N GLN A 45 -14.05 -19.84 -42.14
CA GLN A 45 -13.56 -18.48 -41.91
C GLN A 45 -12.03 -18.38 -41.92
N PHE A 46 -11.35 -19.36 -41.32
CA PHE A 46 -9.90 -19.43 -41.21
C PHE A 46 -9.41 -20.57 -42.09
N GLY A 47 -9.11 -20.28 -43.35
CA GLY A 47 -8.77 -21.30 -44.36
C GLY A 47 -7.61 -22.24 -43.99
N PHE A 48 -6.72 -21.84 -43.08
CA PHE A 48 -5.63 -22.68 -42.56
C PHE A 48 -6.09 -23.72 -41.52
N LEU A 49 -7.33 -23.64 -41.01
CA LEU A 49 -7.96 -24.65 -40.16
C LEU A 49 -8.61 -25.79 -40.99
N ALA A 50 -8.51 -25.75 -42.32
CA ALA A 50 -9.09 -26.77 -43.19
C ALA A 50 -8.39 -28.14 -43.05
N ALA A 51 -9.14 -29.21 -43.34
CA ALA A 51 -8.74 -30.61 -43.23
C ALA A 51 -7.35 -30.93 -43.86
N PRO A 52 -6.57 -31.86 -43.28
CA PRO A 52 -7.02 -32.96 -42.43
C PRO A 52 -6.95 -32.71 -40.93
N ARG A 53 -6.60 -31.50 -40.48
CA ARG A 53 -6.45 -31.18 -39.05
C ARG A 53 -7.78 -30.67 -38.49
N VAL A 54 -8.65 -31.59 -38.10
CA VAL A 54 -9.93 -31.23 -37.47
C VAL A 54 -9.62 -30.54 -36.14
N PRO A 55 -10.03 -29.28 -35.91
CA PRO A 55 -9.83 -28.64 -34.63
C PRO A 55 -10.83 -29.17 -33.61
N TYR A 56 -10.42 -29.27 -32.34
CA TYR A 56 -11.37 -29.31 -31.23
C TYR A 56 -11.33 -27.97 -30.49
N LEU A 57 -12.46 -27.62 -29.91
CA LEU A 57 -12.63 -26.38 -29.16
C LEU A 57 -12.52 -26.67 -27.67
N SER A 58 -11.89 -25.80 -26.90
CA SER A 58 -11.93 -25.84 -25.45
C SER A 58 -12.42 -24.52 -24.85
N LEU A 59 -13.10 -24.62 -23.71
CA LEU A 59 -13.57 -23.50 -22.90
C LEU A 59 -13.13 -23.77 -21.46
N ASP A 60 -12.39 -22.84 -20.85
CA ASP A 60 -11.83 -22.98 -19.49
C ASP A 60 -11.05 -24.30 -19.27
N GLY A 61 -10.34 -24.76 -20.31
CA GLY A 61 -9.57 -26.00 -20.29
C GLY A 61 -10.37 -27.28 -20.55
N PHE A 62 -11.70 -27.20 -20.70
CA PHE A 62 -12.55 -28.33 -21.02
C PHE A 62 -12.79 -28.46 -22.52
N THR A 63 -12.56 -29.65 -23.08
CA THR A 63 -12.83 -29.95 -24.50
C THR A 63 -14.33 -30.04 -24.75
N LEU A 64 -14.82 -29.29 -25.74
CA LEU A 64 -16.23 -29.22 -26.10
C LEU A 64 -16.58 -30.33 -27.11
N PRO A 65 -17.52 -31.25 -26.79
CA PRO A 65 -17.96 -32.28 -27.71
C PRO A 65 -18.68 -31.68 -28.94
N PRO A 66 -18.46 -32.19 -30.16
CA PRO A 66 -19.12 -31.64 -31.36
C PRO A 66 -20.65 -31.65 -31.31
N SER A 67 -21.25 -32.63 -30.63
CA SER A 67 -22.72 -32.75 -30.48
C SER A 67 -23.31 -31.82 -29.41
N GLN A 68 -22.48 -31.10 -28.65
CA GLN A 68 -22.93 -30.24 -27.56
C GLN A 68 -23.69 -29.02 -28.14
N PRO A 69 -24.84 -28.62 -27.56
CA PRO A 69 -25.57 -27.44 -28.01
C PRO A 69 -24.77 -26.17 -27.77
N LEU A 70 -24.88 -25.21 -28.68
CA LEU A 70 -24.13 -23.94 -28.63
C LEU A 70 -24.53 -23.05 -27.44
N GLY A 71 -25.70 -23.28 -26.85
CA GLY A 71 -26.24 -22.49 -25.73
C GLY A 71 -25.43 -22.54 -24.43
N ILE A 72 -24.37 -23.37 -24.36
CA ILE A 72 -23.39 -23.32 -23.26
C ILE A 72 -22.46 -22.11 -23.37
N LEU A 73 -22.28 -21.56 -24.58
CA LEU A 73 -21.42 -20.41 -24.86
C LEU A 73 -22.22 -19.12 -24.68
N ARG A 74 -21.61 -18.14 -24.04
CA ARG A 74 -22.14 -16.79 -23.85
C ARG A 74 -21.50 -15.83 -24.84
N ASP A 75 -22.16 -14.68 -25.06
CA ASP A 75 -21.56 -13.58 -25.80
C ASP A 75 -20.24 -13.20 -25.11
N THR A 76 -19.15 -13.12 -25.87
CA THR A 76 -17.78 -12.81 -25.44
C THR A 76 -16.96 -13.93 -24.78
N ASP A 77 -17.48 -15.16 -24.70
CA ASP A 77 -16.67 -16.29 -24.22
C ASP A 77 -15.40 -16.49 -25.07
N VAL A 78 -14.33 -16.92 -24.40
CA VAL A 78 -13.03 -17.20 -25.03
C VAL A 78 -12.95 -18.70 -25.34
N VAL A 79 -13.08 -19.03 -26.62
CA VAL A 79 -12.98 -20.41 -27.09
C VAL A 79 -11.60 -20.63 -27.68
N ARG A 80 -10.87 -21.61 -27.15
CA ARG A 80 -9.54 -21.98 -27.64
C ARG A 80 -9.65 -23.04 -28.72
N VAL A 81 -8.89 -22.87 -29.80
CA VAL A 81 -8.84 -23.80 -30.94
C VAL A 81 -7.55 -24.61 -30.87
N HIS A 82 -7.67 -25.93 -30.89
CA HIS A 82 -6.55 -26.86 -30.91
C HIS A 82 -6.62 -27.74 -32.16
N LEU A 83 -5.48 -28.03 -32.82
CA LEU A 83 -5.44 -28.95 -33.97
C LEU A 83 -5.15 -30.39 -33.54
N VAL A 84 -5.95 -31.34 -34.02
CA VAL A 84 -5.68 -32.77 -33.83
C VAL A 84 -4.48 -33.17 -34.70
N GLY A 85 -3.32 -33.31 -34.06
CA GLY A 85 -2.06 -33.69 -34.71
C GLY A 85 -0.88 -33.97 -33.78
N GLN A 86 -1.01 -33.73 -32.47
CA GLN A 86 0.00 -34.07 -31.46
C GLN A 86 -0.62 -34.59 -30.16
N GLN A 87 -1.63 -35.46 -30.26
CA GLN A 87 -2.05 -36.22 -29.09
C GLN A 87 -1.01 -37.33 -28.87
N ARG A 88 -0.02 -37.08 -27.99
CA ARG A 88 0.73 -38.18 -27.38
C ARG A 88 -0.29 -39.01 -26.61
N ASP A 89 -0.47 -40.24 -27.07
CA ASP A 89 -1.35 -41.21 -26.47
C ASP A 89 -0.99 -41.39 -24.97
N PRO A 90 -1.85 -41.01 -24.01
CA PRO A 90 -1.52 -41.08 -22.59
C PRO A 90 -1.32 -42.53 -22.10
N ALA A 91 -1.73 -43.53 -22.90
CA ALA A 91 -1.47 -44.95 -22.64
C ALA A 91 -0.03 -45.40 -22.98
N ALA A 92 0.68 -44.71 -23.87
CA ALA A 92 2.07 -45.06 -24.24
C ALA A 92 3.11 -44.50 -23.25
N ALA A 93 2.79 -43.40 -22.54
CA ALA A 93 3.68 -42.82 -21.52
C ALA A 93 3.77 -43.65 -20.23
N ALA A 94 2.76 -44.48 -19.94
CA ALA A 94 2.77 -45.40 -18.80
C ALA A 94 3.53 -46.72 -19.08
N ALA A 95 3.74 -47.08 -20.35
CA ALA A 95 4.45 -48.30 -20.76
C ALA A 95 5.97 -48.09 -20.92
N SER A 96 6.42 -46.86 -21.17
CA SER A 96 7.84 -46.52 -21.34
C SER A 96 8.61 -46.28 -20.04
N ALA A 97 7.95 -46.39 -18.87
CA ALA A 97 8.56 -46.20 -17.55
C ALA A 97 8.83 -47.52 -16.80
N ARG A 98 8.76 -48.68 -17.48
CA ARG A 98 8.91 -50.01 -16.86
C ARG A 98 9.84 -50.98 -17.59
N THR A 99 10.68 -50.48 -18.50
CA THR A 99 11.69 -51.31 -19.18
C THR A 99 13.01 -50.55 -19.26
N ASP A 100 13.66 -50.41 -18.12
CA ASP A 100 15.11 -50.42 -18.03
C ASP A 100 15.49 -50.84 -16.60
N GLU A 101 16.46 -51.75 -16.51
CA GLU A 101 17.02 -52.40 -15.32
C GLU A 101 16.50 -53.81 -14.97
N GLN A 102 16.87 -54.79 -15.79
CA GLN A 102 17.30 -56.10 -15.28
C GLN A 102 18.38 -56.74 -16.19
N GLU A 103 19.43 -57.27 -15.53
CA GLU A 103 20.56 -58.11 -15.99
C GLU A 103 21.82 -57.39 -16.55
N THR A 104 23.07 -57.60 -16.10
CA THR A 104 23.66 -58.59 -15.16
C THR A 104 25.10 -58.22 -14.67
N MET A 105 25.40 -58.61 -13.40
CA MET A 105 26.66 -59.10 -12.77
C MET A 105 27.93 -58.18 -12.68
N VAL A 106 28.65 -58.02 -11.56
CA VAL A 106 29.48 -58.99 -10.78
C VAL A 106 29.92 -58.35 -9.44
N ALA A 107 30.17 -59.20 -8.44
CA ALA A 107 30.46 -58.96 -7.02
C ALA A 107 31.72 -58.14 -6.64
N THR A 108 31.67 -57.44 -5.49
CA THR A 108 32.56 -57.64 -4.31
C THR A 108 32.11 -56.75 -3.12
N ALA A 109 32.00 -57.32 -1.91
CA ALA A 109 31.72 -56.60 -0.65
C ALA A 109 33.01 -56.03 -0.05
N PRO A 110 32.99 -54.89 0.69
CA PRO A 110 32.98 -54.94 2.17
C PRO A 110 32.36 -53.65 2.84
N PRO A 111 32.59 -53.33 4.12
CA PRO A 111 31.88 -53.84 5.30
C PRO A 111 31.04 -52.78 6.04
N LEU A 112 30.19 -53.27 6.95
CA LEU A 112 29.36 -52.52 7.91
C LEU A 112 30.14 -51.44 8.69
N ALA A 113 29.62 -50.20 8.67
CA ALA A 113 30.04 -49.11 9.54
C ALA A 113 29.09 -48.95 10.75
N GLN A 114 29.72 -48.82 11.92
CA GLN A 114 29.16 -48.69 13.26
C GLN A 114 28.54 -47.30 13.55
N PRO A 115 27.74 -47.16 14.63
CA PRO A 115 27.08 -45.91 14.97
C PRO A 115 28.05 -44.89 15.60
N ILE A 116 27.99 -43.64 15.13
CA ILE A 116 28.81 -42.53 15.61
C ILE A 116 28.16 -41.90 16.85
N HIS A 117 28.92 -41.87 17.95
CA HIS A 117 28.60 -41.16 19.19
C HIS A 117 28.67 -39.63 19.04
N PRO A 118 27.93 -38.86 19.86
CA PRO A 118 27.91 -37.41 19.78
C PRO A 118 29.18 -36.78 20.37
N VAL A 119 29.81 -35.90 19.60
CA VAL A 119 30.95 -35.07 20.03
C VAL A 119 30.45 -33.86 20.81
N LYS A 120 30.92 -33.72 22.05
CA LYS A 120 30.82 -32.50 22.85
C LYS A 120 31.70 -31.41 22.23
N PHE A 121 31.13 -30.23 22.02
CA PHE A 121 31.90 -29.01 21.74
C PHE A 121 32.14 -28.24 23.05
N GLU A 122 33.41 -28.13 23.43
CA GLU A 122 33.90 -27.07 24.33
C GLU A 122 34.35 -25.87 23.48
N PRO A 123 34.13 -24.62 23.92
CA PRO A 123 34.55 -23.44 23.19
C PRO A 123 36.00 -23.08 23.51
N GLN A 124 36.86 -23.03 22.48
CA GLN A 124 38.16 -22.37 22.57
C GLN A 124 38.03 -20.90 22.20
N THR A 125 38.40 -20.05 23.14
CA THR A 125 38.70 -18.63 22.97
C THR A 125 39.98 -18.47 22.14
N HIS A 126 39.88 -17.82 20.98
CA HIS A 126 41.04 -17.18 20.36
C HIS A 126 40.77 -15.68 20.17
N ASP A 127 41.54 -14.95 20.96
CA ASP A 127 41.76 -13.52 20.99
C ASP A 127 42.42 -13.08 19.68
N ASN A 128 41.82 -12.12 18.99
CA ASN A 128 42.45 -11.38 17.89
C ASN A 128 41.96 -9.93 17.94
N GLY A 129 42.77 -9.10 18.59
CA GLY A 129 42.57 -7.66 18.66
C GLY A 129 42.69 -7.01 17.27
N GLN A 130 41.63 -6.30 16.88
CA GLN A 130 41.72 -5.17 15.98
C GLN A 130 41.15 -3.94 16.69
N ALA A 131 41.99 -2.91 16.75
CA ALA A 131 41.74 -1.66 17.43
C ALA A 131 40.70 -0.82 16.69
N GLU A 132 39.50 -0.71 17.26
CA GLU A 132 38.56 0.36 16.92
C GLU A 132 38.98 1.65 17.62
N ARG A 133 39.22 2.70 16.83
CA ARG A 133 39.36 4.07 17.32
C ARG A 133 37.99 4.56 17.77
N SER A 134 37.80 4.63 19.09
CA SER A 134 36.67 5.32 19.72
C SER A 134 36.76 6.82 19.45
N ILE A 135 35.76 7.38 18.77
CA ILE A 135 35.48 8.82 18.84
C ILE A 135 34.55 9.02 20.03
N ASP A 136 35.12 9.51 21.14
CA ASP A 136 34.37 9.93 22.33
C ASP A 136 33.38 11.04 21.94
N ARG A 137 32.09 10.72 21.92
CA ARG A 137 31.03 11.73 22.03
C ARG A 137 30.67 11.86 23.50
N ALA A 138 31.03 13.01 24.07
CA ALA A 138 30.66 13.42 25.41
C ALA A 138 29.13 13.44 25.60
N PRO A 139 28.62 13.07 26.79
CA PRO A 139 27.19 13.09 27.07
C PRO A 139 26.66 14.53 27.22
N LEU A 140 25.53 14.81 26.56
CA LEU A 140 24.77 16.05 26.72
C LEU A 140 24.12 16.08 28.12
N PRO A 141 24.14 17.23 28.83
CA PRO A 141 23.45 17.39 30.10
C PRO A 141 21.93 17.54 29.92
N PRO A 142 21.12 17.19 30.95
CA PRO A 142 19.66 17.29 30.91
C PRO A 142 19.19 18.75 30.95
N PRO A 143 17.98 19.05 30.44
CA PRO A 143 17.46 20.42 30.38
C PRO A 143 16.90 20.83 31.75
N ASP A 144 17.59 21.76 32.41
CA ASP A 144 17.09 22.45 33.59
C ASP A 144 16.11 23.57 33.23
N ALA A 145 15.03 23.59 34.00
CA ALA A 145 13.99 24.61 34.01
C ALA A 145 14.56 25.98 34.41
N VAL A 146 14.40 26.98 33.52
CA VAL A 146 14.66 28.38 33.86
C VAL A 146 13.35 29.15 33.86
N ALA A 147 12.90 29.45 35.08
CA ALA A 147 11.94 30.48 35.38
C ALA A 147 12.51 31.86 35.02
N SER A 148 11.81 32.63 34.18
CA SER A 148 12.10 34.06 34.02
C SER A 148 11.02 34.89 34.74
N LYS A 149 11.33 35.31 35.97
CA LYS A 149 10.81 36.55 36.54
C LYS A 149 11.56 37.72 35.90
N ARG A 150 10.85 38.75 35.45
CA ARG A 150 11.40 40.12 35.37
C ARG A 150 10.35 41.15 35.83
N PRO A 151 10.81 42.30 36.33
CA PRO A 151 10.12 43.11 37.34
C PRO A 151 9.46 44.37 36.76
N CYS A 152 8.62 44.96 37.60
CA CYS A 152 7.94 46.24 37.41
C CYS A 152 8.86 47.47 37.49
N ASP A 153 8.32 48.54 36.91
CA ASP A 153 8.47 49.98 37.22
C ASP A 153 9.76 50.72 36.80
N GLU A 154 9.61 51.74 35.93
CA GLU A 154 9.46 53.13 36.38
C GLU A 154 9.06 54.13 35.27
N HIS A 155 8.35 55.16 35.74
CA HIS A 155 7.79 56.38 35.16
C HIS A 155 8.63 57.19 34.15
N VAL A 156 7.94 57.86 33.20
CA VAL A 156 8.04 59.34 32.95
C VAL A 156 6.70 59.89 32.40
N ASP A 157 6.32 61.05 32.92
CA ASP A 157 5.06 61.79 32.77
C ASP A 157 4.80 62.56 31.45
N ALA A 158 3.49 62.64 31.15
CA ALA A 158 2.64 63.78 30.76
C ALA A 158 2.99 64.75 29.60
N LYS A 159 2.01 64.95 28.68
CA LYS A 159 1.17 66.18 28.59
C LYS A 159 0.17 66.20 27.41
N GLY A 160 -1.04 66.71 27.69
CA GLY A 160 -1.92 67.48 26.77
C GLY A 160 -3.11 66.71 26.16
N ALA A 161 -4.35 66.84 26.69
CA ALA A 161 -5.37 67.87 26.37
C ALA A 161 -6.02 67.64 24.98
N ALA A 162 -7.34 67.65 24.72
CA ALA A 162 -8.52 68.01 25.49
C ALA A 162 -9.82 67.57 24.75
N THR A 163 -10.94 67.58 25.49
CA THR A 163 -12.33 67.92 25.10
C THR A 163 -13.16 67.03 24.16
N GLY A 164 -14.38 66.70 24.61
CA GLY A 164 -15.51 66.38 23.73
C GLY A 164 -16.68 65.62 24.36
N GLU A 165 -17.46 66.28 25.23
CA GLU A 165 -18.77 65.78 25.69
C GLU A 165 -19.79 65.66 24.54
N SER A 166 -20.68 64.65 24.58
CA SER A 166 -22.15 64.88 24.62
C SER A 166 -23.01 63.61 24.56
N ARG A 167 -23.75 63.42 25.66
CA ARG A 167 -25.21 63.23 25.80
C ARG A 167 -26.00 62.25 24.91
N HIS A 168 -26.66 61.35 25.66
CA HIS A 168 -28.08 60.93 25.57
C HIS A 168 -28.58 60.13 24.35
N LYS A 169 -29.04 58.89 24.61
CA LYS A 169 -30.49 58.59 24.71
C LYS A 169 -30.76 57.16 25.20
N ARG A 170 -31.47 57.08 26.33
CA ARG A 170 -32.29 55.93 26.75
C ARG A 170 -33.47 55.80 25.79
N VAL A 171 -33.71 54.62 25.21
CA VAL A 171 -35.04 54.19 24.78
C VAL A 171 -35.29 52.75 25.21
N ARG A 172 -36.44 52.60 25.87
CA ARG A 172 -37.05 51.39 26.42
C ARG A 172 -37.72 50.54 25.33
N ARG A 173 -37.82 49.24 25.64
CA ARG A 173 -38.88 48.27 25.25
C ARG A 173 -38.94 47.84 23.77
N ARG A 174 -38.71 46.55 23.53
CA ARG A 174 -39.81 45.57 23.37
C ARG A 174 -39.28 44.12 23.47
N ARG A 175 -39.75 43.44 24.52
CA ARG A 175 -39.73 41.99 24.67
C ARG A 175 -40.60 41.36 23.58
N ARG A 176 -40.05 40.43 22.79
CA ARG A 176 -40.82 39.31 22.24
C ARG A 176 -40.35 38.05 22.95
N ARG A 177 -41.24 37.52 23.81
CA ARG A 177 -41.17 36.18 24.36
C ARG A 177 -41.30 35.21 23.18
N LYS A 178 -40.31 34.36 22.96
CA LYS A 178 -40.58 33.01 22.45
C LYS A 178 -40.23 32.06 23.59
N LYS A 179 -41.29 31.41 24.04
CA LYS A 179 -41.40 30.48 25.14
C LYS A 179 -41.03 29.12 24.56
N GLU A 180 -39.93 28.54 25.00
CA GLU A 180 -39.68 27.11 24.92
C GLU A 180 -39.06 26.73 26.26
N ASP A 181 -39.82 25.89 26.98
CA ASP A 181 -39.60 25.46 28.34
C ASP A 181 -38.40 24.49 28.38
N HIS A 182 -37.31 24.88 29.05
CA HIS A 182 -36.34 23.91 29.55
C HIS A 182 -36.73 23.54 30.97
N GLY A 183 -37.50 22.45 31.09
CA GLY A 183 -37.62 21.71 32.33
C GLY A 183 -36.30 21.01 32.62
N GLU A 184 -35.63 21.44 33.68
CA GLU A 184 -34.65 20.63 34.40
C GLU A 184 -35.34 19.36 34.91
N ALA A 185 -34.88 18.22 34.44
CA ALA A 185 -35.02 16.95 35.14
C ALA A 185 -33.72 16.19 34.95
N GLY A 186 -32.88 16.23 36.00
CA GLY A 186 -31.84 15.23 36.17
C GLY A 186 -32.51 13.88 36.31
N VAL A 187 -32.32 13.02 35.32
CA VAL A 187 -32.70 11.61 35.36
C VAL A 187 -31.39 10.85 35.22
N ALA A 188 -31.00 10.17 36.30
CA ALA A 188 -30.05 9.08 36.25
C ALA A 188 -30.57 8.07 35.22
N ALA A 189 -29.82 7.87 34.13
CA ALA A 189 -30.10 6.83 33.17
C ALA A 189 -29.72 5.47 33.77
N GLU A 190 -30.58 4.98 34.65
CA GLU A 190 -30.68 3.55 34.93
C GLU A 190 -31.40 2.95 33.71
N VAL A 191 -30.61 2.37 32.81
CA VAL A 191 -31.11 1.68 31.63
C VAL A 191 -31.83 0.42 32.11
N LEU A 192 -33.14 0.52 32.32
CA LEU A 192 -34.04 -0.62 32.31
C LEU A 192 -34.01 -1.21 30.89
N LEU A 193 -33.21 -2.25 30.71
CA LEU A 193 -33.35 -3.17 29.58
C LEU A 193 -34.69 -3.89 29.76
N ASP A 194 -35.58 -3.65 28.79
CA ASP A 194 -36.87 -4.29 28.64
C ASP A 194 -36.68 -5.83 28.49
N GLU A 195 -36.99 -6.57 29.55
CA GLU A 195 -37.02 -8.03 29.60
C GLU A 195 -38.23 -8.57 28.82
N THR A 196 -38.23 -8.47 27.50
CA THR A 196 -39.11 -9.30 26.64
C THR A 196 -38.48 -9.63 25.29
N MET A 197 -37.21 -10.03 25.29
CA MET A 197 -36.75 -10.96 24.24
C MET A 197 -37.43 -12.31 24.54
N PRO A 198 -38.11 -12.96 23.58
CA PRO A 198 -38.50 -14.35 23.76
C PRO A 198 -37.23 -15.11 24.13
N ALA A 199 -37.29 -15.97 25.15
CA ALA A 199 -36.18 -16.81 25.56
C ALA A 199 -35.83 -17.79 24.44
N GLU A 200 -35.18 -17.29 23.39
CA GLU A 200 -34.47 -18.09 22.43
C GLU A 200 -33.48 -18.93 23.24
N THR A 201 -33.50 -20.23 22.97
CA THR A 201 -32.77 -21.25 23.72
C THR A 201 -31.27 -21.02 23.58
N SER A 202 -30.71 -20.16 24.43
CA SER A 202 -29.28 -19.90 24.47
C SER A 202 -28.55 -21.17 24.88
N THR A 203 -27.68 -21.66 24.00
CA THR A 203 -26.83 -22.81 24.25
C THR A 203 -25.53 -22.33 24.89
N GLU A 204 -25.34 -22.62 26.17
CA GLU A 204 -24.09 -22.32 26.87
C GLU A 204 -22.96 -23.24 26.38
N ILE A 205 -21.83 -22.63 26.00
CA ILE A 205 -20.59 -23.32 25.62
C ILE A 205 -19.58 -23.23 26.77
N LYS A 206 -19.01 -24.38 27.14
CA LYS A 206 -18.04 -24.56 28.23
C LYS A 206 -16.64 -24.84 27.70
N ALA A 207 -15.62 -24.77 28.57
CA ALA A 207 -14.23 -24.92 28.14
C ALA A 207 -13.94 -26.30 27.52
N GLY A 208 -14.62 -27.35 28.01
CA GLY A 208 -14.52 -28.71 27.46
C GLY A 208 -15.23 -28.91 26.11
N ASP A 209 -16.08 -27.97 25.70
CA ASP A 209 -16.74 -27.98 24.39
C ASP A 209 -15.80 -27.45 23.28
N LEU A 210 -14.62 -26.94 23.67
CA LEU A 210 -13.63 -26.32 22.79
C LEU A 210 -12.38 -27.21 22.63
N ILE A 211 -11.79 -27.23 21.43
CA ILE A 211 -10.53 -27.87 21.11
C ILE A 211 -9.44 -27.28 22.02
N SER A 212 -8.74 -28.14 22.76
CA SER A 212 -7.68 -27.70 23.68
C SER A 212 -6.61 -26.89 22.96
N VAL A 213 -6.12 -25.82 23.60
CA VAL A 213 -5.06 -24.94 23.06
C VAL A 213 -3.84 -25.70 22.54
N ALA A 214 -3.40 -26.76 23.23
CA ALA A 214 -2.25 -27.56 22.83
C ALA A 214 -2.41 -28.27 21.46
N ARG A 215 -3.65 -28.45 20.98
CA ARG A 215 -3.95 -29.05 19.68
C ARG A 215 -4.01 -28.03 18.54
N LEU A 216 -3.86 -26.73 18.84
CA LEU A 216 -3.84 -25.66 17.84
C LEU A 216 -2.47 -25.46 17.20
N THR A 217 -1.62 -26.50 17.22
CA THR A 217 -0.34 -26.58 16.50
C THR A 217 -0.52 -27.01 15.06
N GLU A 218 -1.73 -27.47 14.70
CA GLU A 218 -2.10 -27.87 13.35
C GLU A 218 -3.22 -26.95 12.83
N PRO A 219 -3.32 -26.73 11.51
CA PRO A 219 -4.45 -26.01 10.94
C PRO A 219 -5.76 -26.74 11.25
N ILE A 220 -6.76 -26.00 11.70
CA ILE A 220 -8.12 -26.52 11.83
C ILE A 220 -8.62 -26.77 10.39
N ASP A 221 -9.07 -28.01 10.13
CA ASP A 221 -9.54 -28.44 8.82
C ASP A 221 -10.77 -27.61 8.40
N PRO A 222 -10.67 -26.81 7.32
CA PRO A 222 -11.79 -26.03 6.82
C PRO A 222 -12.83 -26.89 6.07
N GLY A 223 -12.52 -28.16 5.73
CA GLY A 223 -13.30 -29.01 4.83
C GLY A 223 -14.73 -29.34 5.26
N VAL A 224 -15.15 -28.91 6.44
CA VAL A 224 -16.51 -29.09 6.94
C VAL A 224 -17.21 -27.74 7.19
N ARG A 225 -16.49 -26.60 7.22
CA ARG A 225 -17.03 -25.35 7.78
C ARG A 225 -16.39 -24.09 7.19
N ASP A 226 -17.22 -23.05 7.15
CA ASP A 226 -16.87 -21.64 7.02
C ASP A 226 -16.14 -21.11 8.30
N VAL A 227 -15.21 -21.90 8.83
CA VAL A 227 -14.39 -21.55 9.99
C VAL A 227 -13.12 -20.86 9.52
N SER A 228 -12.82 -19.72 10.14
CA SER A 228 -11.56 -19.02 9.91
C SER A 228 -10.38 -19.93 10.25
N SER A 229 -9.55 -20.24 9.25
CA SER A 229 -8.36 -21.08 9.41
C SER A 229 -7.09 -20.32 9.10
N ILE A 230 -6.00 -20.71 9.78
CA ILE A 230 -4.63 -20.30 9.46
C ILE A 230 -4.23 -20.80 8.07
N ALA A 231 -4.80 -21.93 7.64
CA ALA A 231 -4.56 -22.45 6.31
C ALA A 231 -4.98 -21.41 5.26
N PRO A 232 -4.10 -21.08 4.30
CA PRO A 232 -4.51 -20.30 3.16
C PRO A 232 -5.54 -21.08 2.35
N ASP A 233 -6.52 -20.35 1.81
CA ASP A 233 -7.52 -20.91 0.91
C ASP A 233 -6.83 -21.57 -0.31
N PRO A 234 -7.37 -22.66 -0.90
CA PRO A 234 -6.83 -23.24 -2.13
C PRO A 234 -6.53 -22.20 -3.24
N SER A 235 -7.39 -21.19 -3.41
CA SER A 235 -7.20 -20.07 -4.35
C SER A 235 -5.97 -19.22 -4.02
N GLN A 236 -5.51 -19.25 -2.77
CA GLN A 236 -4.34 -18.54 -2.30
C GLN A 236 -3.09 -19.44 -2.24
N ARG A 237 -3.03 -20.59 -2.90
CA ARG A 237 -1.82 -21.45 -2.89
C ARG A 237 -0.63 -20.88 -3.67
N GLN A 238 -0.81 -19.75 -4.35
CA GLN A 238 0.28 -19.03 -5.02
C GLN A 238 1.41 -18.68 -4.05
N PRO A 239 2.67 -18.64 -4.52
CA PRO A 239 3.81 -18.19 -3.74
C PRO A 239 3.55 -16.82 -3.11
N TYR A 240 3.85 -16.69 -1.82
CA TYR A 240 3.70 -15.42 -1.13
C TYR A 240 4.84 -14.47 -1.49
N ILE A 241 4.50 -13.33 -2.08
CA ILE A 241 5.48 -12.28 -2.38
C ILE A 241 6.01 -11.70 -1.07
N GLY A 242 7.33 -11.79 -0.88
CA GLY A 242 8.01 -11.39 0.36
C GLY A 242 8.20 -12.52 1.37
N GLN A 243 8.16 -13.79 0.92
CA GLN A 243 8.37 -14.97 1.77
C GLN A 243 9.67 -14.90 2.58
N GLU A 244 10.75 -14.37 2.01
CA GLU A 244 12.05 -14.19 2.69
C GLU A 244 11.89 -13.34 3.97
N ARG A 245 11.09 -12.27 3.91
CA ARG A 245 10.80 -11.41 5.07
C ARG A 245 9.88 -12.05 6.10
N VAL A 246 9.04 -13.02 5.72
CA VAL A 246 8.19 -13.75 6.69
C VAL A 246 9.06 -14.46 7.72
N GLY A 247 10.20 -15.02 7.31
CA GLY A 247 11.16 -15.65 8.22
C GLY A 247 11.70 -14.68 9.28
N ASP A 248 12.07 -13.46 8.88
CA ASP A 248 12.50 -12.40 9.81
C ASP A 248 11.43 -12.01 10.80
N ILE A 249 10.19 -11.86 10.31
CA ILE A 249 9.03 -11.49 11.12
C ILE A 249 8.74 -12.59 12.14
N LEU A 250 8.78 -13.85 11.71
CA LEU A 250 8.56 -15.01 12.55
C LEU A 250 9.63 -15.09 13.65
N ARG A 251 10.91 -14.93 13.31
CA ARG A 251 12.00 -14.88 14.31
C ARG A 251 11.77 -13.80 15.37
N LYS A 252 11.38 -12.59 14.95
CA LYS A 252 11.07 -11.48 15.87
C LYS A 252 9.84 -11.76 16.74
N LEU A 253 8.81 -12.40 16.19
CA LEU A 253 7.61 -12.77 16.93
C LEU A 253 7.94 -13.85 17.97
N VAL A 254 8.64 -14.91 17.58
CA VAL A 254 9.05 -16.01 18.47
C VAL A 254 9.88 -15.49 19.63
N GLY A 255 10.85 -14.61 19.38
CA GLY A 255 11.63 -13.98 20.45
C GLY A 255 10.77 -13.20 21.46
N ARG A 256 9.71 -12.52 21.00
CA ARG A 256 8.74 -11.83 21.89
C ARG A 256 7.79 -12.79 22.61
N TYR A 257 7.39 -13.87 21.95
CA TYR A 257 6.55 -14.92 22.50
C TYR A 257 7.27 -15.68 23.64
N GLU A 258 8.58 -15.91 23.50
CA GLU A 258 9.41 -16.57 24.52
C GLU A 258 9.77 -15.65 25.69
N ALA A 259 9.74 -14.34 25.47
CA ALA A 259 10.06 -13.34 26.47
C ALA A 259 9.12 -13.42 27.67
N ASN A 260 9.68 -13.12 28.85
CA ASN A 260 8.93 -13.05 30.09
C ASN A 260 8.78 -11.57 30.49
N ASP A 261 7.55 -11.13 30.70
CA ASP A 261 7.28 -9.76 31.14
C ASP A 261 7.88 -9.48 32.53
N GLY A 262 8.21 -10.52 33.30
CA GLY A 262 8.97 -10.43 34.55
C GLY A 262 10.43 -10.00 34.40
N ASP A 263 11.01 -10.03 33.18
CA ASP A 263 12.44 -9.75 32.98
C ASP A 263 12.78 -8.25 32.98
N HIS A 264 11.81 -7.36 33.23
CA HIS A 264 11.89 -5.90 33.45
C HIS A 264 12.63 -5.04 32.40
N VAL A 265 13.40 -5.61 31.49
CA VAL A 265 14.19 -4.89 30.48
C VAL A 265 13.36 -4.62 29.22
N VAL A 266 12.47 -5.53 28.81
CA VAL A 266 11.56 -5.35 27.68
C VAL A 266 10.20 -5.98 27.99
N ARG A 267 9.14 -5.16 27.98
CA ARG A 267 7.75 -5.62 28.14
C ARG A 267 7.22 -6.17 26.81
N VAL A 268 6.45 -7.27 26.86
CA VAL A 268 5.88 -7.92 25.67
C VAL A 268 4.79 -7.02 25.03
N GLU A 269 5.14 -6.25 24.01
CA GLU A 269 4.19 -5.42 23.27
C GLU A 269 3.28 -6.26 22.35
N PRO A 270 1.98 -5.91 22.18
CA PRO A 270 1.15 -6.53 21.15
C PRO A 270 1.65 -6.14 19.76
N MET A 271 1.39 -6.98 18.77
CA MET A 271 1.69 -6.68 17.37
C MET A 271 0.44 -6.19 16.65
N VAL A 272 0.60 -5.11 15.89
CA VAL A 272 -0.43 -4.61 14.98
C VAL A 272 0.06 -4.67 13.54
N ILE A 273 -0.82 -5.12 12.66
CA ILE A 273 -0.60 -5.18 11.22
C ILE A 273 -1.54 -4.15 10.58
N THR A 274 -0.98 -3.02 10.17
CA THR A 274 -1.72 -1.90 9.57
C THR A 274 -1.36 -1.69 8.12
N ARG A 275 -2.37 -1.78 7.26
CA ARG A 275 -2.32 -1.37 5.86
C ARG A 275 -3.75 -1.21 5.36
N PHE A 276 -3.91 -0.41 4.32
CA PHE A 276 -5.18 -0.21 3.64
C PHE A 276 -5.90 -1.53 3.24
N SER A 277 -7.20 -1.44 3.01
CA SER A 277 -8.03 -2.58 2.63
C SER A 277 -7.46 -3.30 1.41
N ARG A 278 -7.48 -4.63 1.41
CA ARG A 278 -6.89 -5.47 0.34
C ARG A 278 -5.36 -5.29 0.18
N GLY A 279 -4.66 -4.74 1.17
CA GLY A 279 -3.19 -4.62 1.17
C GLY A 279 -2.40 -5.89 1.55
N GLY A 280 -3.08 -7.04 1.72
CA GLY A 280 -2.42 -8.32 2.04
C GLY A 280 -2.25 -8.64 3.53
N LYS A 281 -2.97 -7.96 4.43
CA LYS A 281 -2.91 -8.17 5.90
C LYS A 281 -3.23 -9.61 6.30
N THR A 282 -4.43 -10.07 5.94
CA THR A 282 -4.96 -11.41 6.23
C THR A 282 -4.00 -12.49 5.73
N ARG A 283 -3.50 -12.33 4.50
CA ARG A 283 -2.53 -13.25 3.91
C ARG A 283 -1.24 -13.34 4.72
N LEU A 284 -0.66 -12.20 5.13
CA LEU A 284 0.54 -12.19 5.97
C LEU A 284 0.28 -12.90 7.31
N MET A 285 -0.85 -12.63 7.98
CA MET A 285 -1.20 -13.28 9.25
C MET A 285 -1.27 -14.80 9.12
N LYS A 286 -1.88 -15.30 8.04
CA LYS A 286 -1.92 -16.73 7.73
C LYS A 286 -0.53 -17.32 7.49
N GLN A 287 0.36 -16.59 6.79
CA GLN A 287 1.76 -17.04 6.58
C GLN A 287 2.54 -17.11 7.90
N ILE A 288 2.38 -16.12 8.79
CA ILE A 288 3.01 -16.14 10.12
C ILE A 288 2.44 -17.29 10.95
N GLY A 289 1.12 -17.48 10.96
CA GLY A 289 0.46 -18.58 11.67
C GLY A 289 0.94 -19.96 11.20
N ALA A 290 1.04 -20.16 9.88
CA ALA A 290 1.58 -21.40 9.32
C ALA A 290 3.05 -21.62 9.74
N GLY A 291 3.86 -20.56 9.73
CA GLY A 291 5.23 -20.60 10.24
C GLY A 291 5.32 -21.00 11.71
N LEU A 292 4.39 -20.52 12.55
CA LEU A 292 4.31 -20.92 13.97
C LEU A 292 3.93 -22.40 14.14
N HIS A 293 2.98 -22.90 13.35
CA HIS A 293 2.63 -24.32 13.33
C HIS A 293 3.82 -25.21 12.98
N THR A 294 4.65 -24.82 12.00
CA THR A 294 5.88 -25.59 11.67
C THR A 294 6.89 -25.65 12.82
N GLN A 295 6.82 -24.72 13.77
CA GLN A 295 7.64 -24.70 14.98
C GLN A 295 6.94 -25.33 16.20
N GLY A 296 5.75 -25.92 16.02
CA GLY A 296 4.96 -26.50 17.10
C GLY A 296 4.37 -25.47 18.07
N ILE A 297 4.27 -24.19 17.67
CA ILE A 297 3.69 -23.13 18.50
C ILE A 297 2.19 -23.04 18.22
N PRO A 298 1.31 -23.17 19.23
CA PRO A 298 -0.12 -23.03 19.02
C PRO A 298 -0.51 -21.63 18.56
N ALA A 299 -1.29 -21.57 17.48
CA ALA A 299 -1.77 -20.33 16.89
C ALA A 299 -3.25 -20.46 16.56
N LEU A 300 -4.03 -19.40 16.85
CA LEU A 300 -5.44 -19.31 16.51
C LEU A 300 -5.69 -18.05 15.67
N PHE A 301 -6.40 -18.21 14.55
CA PHE A 301 -6.81 -17.10 13.69
C PHE A 301 -8.32 -16.93 13.75
N ILE A 302 -8.77 -15.72 14.10
CA ILE A 302 -10.17 -15.30 14.02
C ILE A 302 -10.26 -14.03 13.15
N THR A 303 -11.40 -13.83 12.48
CA THR A 303 -11.62 -12.66 11.62
C THR A 303 -12.96 -12.00 11.86
N PHE A 304 -13.01 -10.69 11.65
CA PHE A 304 -14.23 -9.88 11.60
C PHE A 304 -14.64 -9.52 10.17
N ASN A 305 -14.20 -10.32 9.19
CA ASN A 305 -14.48 -10.12 7.77
C ASN A 305 -15.14 -11.37 7.17
N GLU A 306 -15.51 -11.30 5.89
CA GLU A 306 -16.05 -12.42 5.12
C GLU A 306 -17.27 -13.05 5.84
N GLN A 307 -17.24 -14.36 6.08
CA GLN A 307 -18.33 -15.14 6.67
C GLN A 307 -18.58 -14.85 8.14
N THR A 308 -17.67 -14.14 8.82
CA THR A 308 -17.78 -13.75 10.23
C THR A 308 -17.80 -12.23 10.39
N THR A 309 -18.32 -11.50 9.38
CA THR A 309 -18.57 -10.06 9.48
C THR A 309 -19.60 -9.79 10.60
N PRO A 310 -19.37 -8.79 11.49
CA PRO A 310 -20.33 -8.45 12.54
C PRO A 310 -21.71 -8.12 11.99
N THR A 311 -22.74 -8.73 12.58
CA THR A 311 -24.14 -8.42 12.26
C THR A 311 -24.67 -7.29 13.14
N ASP A 312 -25.76 -6.63 12.73
CA ASP A 312 -26.37 -5.56 13.54
C ASP A 312 -26.75 -6.02 14.95
N PHE A 313 -27.17 -7.29 15.06
CA PHE A 313 -27.42 -7.93 16.35
C PHE A 313 -26.14 -8.00 17.18
N GLU A 314 -25.04 -8.51 16.61
CA GLU A 314 -23.76 -8.58 17.32
C GLU A 314 -23.27 -7.19 17.76
N LEU A 315 -23.38 -6.20 16.86
CA LEU A 315 -22.93 -4.84 17.12
C LEU A 315 -23.71 -4.16 18.26
N SER A 316 -24.98 -4.50 18.44
CA SER A 316 -25.87 -3.92 19.45
C SER A 316 -25.90 -4.72 20.76
N ALA A 317 -25.78 -6.05 20.70
CA ALA A 317 -25.98 -6.94 21.85
C ALA A 317 -24.68 -7.44 22.50
N CYS A 318 -23.54 -7.39 21.79
CA CYS A 318 -22.27 -7.93 22.29
C CYS A 318 -21.25 -6.82 22.55
N SER A 319 -20.48 -6.96 23.63
CA SER A 319 -19.23 -6.21 23.82
C SER A 319 -18.15 -6.69 22.84
N PRO A 320 -17.08 -5.89 22.58
CA PRO A 320 -15.96 -6.33 21.76
C PRO A 320 -15.31 -7.63 22.28
N LEU A 321 -15.21 -7.79 23.61
CA LEU A 321 -14.67 -9.02 24.21
C LEU A 321 -15.60 -10.22 24.01
N GLN A 322 -16.91 -10.04 24.12
CA GLN A 322 -17.89 -11.09 23.84
C GLN A 322 -17.83 -11.53 22.37
N SER A 323 -17.74 -10.56 21.45
CA SER A 323 -17.57 -10.80 20.01
C SER A 323 -16.31 -11.61 19.67
N ILE A 324 -15.19 -11.33 20.34
CA ILE A 324 -13.95 -12.11 20.21
C ILE A 324 -14.14 -13.50 20.81
N SER A 325 -14.78 -13.60 21.98
CA SER A 325 -15.04 -14.87 22.67
C SER A 325 -15.91 -15.80 21.83
N LEU A 326 -16.94 -15.27 21.16
CA LEU A 326 -17.80 -16.02 20.24
C LEU A 326 -17.02 -16.56 19.04
N ARG A 327 -16.08 -15.78 18.48
CA ARG A 327 -15.24 -16.23 17.36
C ARG A 327 -14.18 -17.24 17.78
N ILE A 328 -13.59 -17.09 18.96
CA ILE A 328 -12.71 -18.10 19.54
C ILE A 328 -13.49 -19.40 19.70
N ALA A 329 -14.69 -19.34 20.29
CA ALA A 329 -15.52 -20.52 20.50
C ALA A 329 -15.96 -21.15 19.17
N TRP A 330 -16.37 -20.36 18.17
CA TRP A 330 -16.69 -20.84 16.83
C TRP A 330 -15.50 -21.57 16.18
N ALA A 331 -14.33 -20.91 16.18
CA ALA A 331 -13.13 -21.46 15.55
C ALA A 331 -12.62 -22.71 16.25
N THR A 332 -12.91 -22.87 17.54
CA THR A 332 -12.40 -23.98 18.35
C THR A 332 -13.50 -24.97 18.78
N ALA A 333 -14.73 -24.86 18.28
CA ALA A 333 -15.80 -25.75 18.70
C ALA A 333 -15.53 -27.21 18.27
N THR A 334 -15.64 -28.12 19.23
CA THR A 334 -15.59 -29.56 18.97
C THR A 334 -16.78 -30.00 18.10
N PRO A 335 -16.69 -31.12 17.37
CA PRO A 335 -17.82 -31.69 16.65
C PRO A 335 -19.07 -31.86 17.54
N GLU A 336 -18.88 -32.29 18.78
CA GLU A 336 -19.95 -32.50 19.76
C GLU A 336 -20.63 -31.18 20.15
N ALA A 337 -19.85 -30.11 20.34
CA ALA A 337 -20.37 -28.79 20.65
C ALA A 337 -21.23 -28.21 19.51
N LEU A 338 -20.83 -28.46 18.27
CA LEU A 338 -21.58 -27.99 17.11
C LEU A 338 -22.83 -28.79 16.86
N GLU A 339 -22.77 -30.12 17.03
CA GLU A 339 -23.96 -30.97 17.01
C GLU A 339 -24.98 -30.51 18.06
N LYS A 340 -24.52 -30.18 19.27
CA LYS A 340 -25.35 -29.62 20.34
C LYS A 340 -26.07 -28.32 19.91
N VAL A 341 -25.36 -27.38 19.29
CA VAL A 341 -25.94 -26.11 18.81
C VAL A 341 -26.88 -26.34 17.62
N ALA A 342 -26.48 -27.20 16.68
CA ALA A 342 -27.28 -27.57 15.52
C ALA A 342 -28.61 -28.24 15.92
N GLN A 343 -28.59 -29.10 16.94
CA GLN A 343 -29.79 -29.70 17.53
C GLN A 343 -30.70 -28.66 18.17
N ALA A 344 -30.16 -27.68 18.88
CA ALA A 344 -30.94 -26.58 19.46
C ALA A 344 -31.67 -25.77 18.38
N LEU A 345 -31.02 -25.57 17.23
CA LEU A 345 -31.57 -24.86 16.07
C LEU A 345 -32.41 -25.74 15.13
N LYS A 346 -32.43 -27.06 15.35
CA LYS A 346 -33.04 -28.06 14.45
C LYS A 346 -32.51 -27.95 13.01
N LYS A 347 -31.21 -27.70 12.86
CA LYS A 347 -30.51 -27.63 11.56
C LYS A 347 -29.41 -28.69 11.47
N PRO A 348 -29.03 -29.14 10.27
CA PRO A 348 -27.82 -29.93 10.08
C PRO A 348 -26.56 -29.13 10.45
N VAL A 349 -25.53 -29.78 11.00
CA VAL A 349 -24.24 -29.12 11.33
C VAL A 349 -23.61 -28.45 10.11
N ALA A 350 -23.75 -29.05 8.92
CA ALA A 350 -23.23 -28.51 7.66
C ALA A 350 -23.92 -27.21 7.20
N GLU A 351 -25.12 -26.91 7.72
CA GLU A 351 -25.87 -25.68 7.40
C GLU A 351 -25.73 -24.61 8.50
N LEU A 352 -24.97 -24.89 9.56
CA LEU A 352 -24.79 -23.96 10.66
C LEU A 352 -23.90 -22.80 10.22
N THR A 353 -24.42 -21.58 10.27
CA THR A 353 -23.68 -20.36 9.95
C THR A 353 -23.13 -19.67 11.20
N PHE A 354 -22.22 -18.71 11.03
CA PHE A 354 -21.76 -17.89 12.15
C PHE A 354 -22.87 -16.97 12.71
N ASP A 355 -23.82 -16.49 11.88
CA ASP A 355 -24.95 -15.69 12.40
C ASP A 355 -25.85 -16.53 13.30
N ASP A 356 -26.15 -17.78 12.89
CA ASP A 356 -26.85 -18.74 13.74
C ASP A 356 -26.12 -18.94 15.08
N TRP A 357 -24.80 -19.08 15.03
CA TRP A 357 -23.95 -19.24 16.21
C TRP A 357 -24.04 -18.03 17.14
N VAL A 358 -23.86 -16.81 16.64
CA VAL A 358 -23.88 -15.58 17.45
C VAL A 358 -25.21 -15.37 18.17
N ARG A 359 -26.33 -15.74 17.54
CA ARG A 359 -27.66 -15.62 18.14
C ARG A 359 -27.95 -16.68 19.20
N THR A 360 -27.39 -17.86 19.03
CA THR A 360 -27.76 -19.04 19.84
C THR A 360 -26.78 -19.30 20.96
N VAL A 361 -25.50 -18.96 20.79
CA VAL A 361 -24.45 -19.37 21.71
C VAL A 361 -24.15 -18.28 22.74
N SER A 362 -24.04 -18.69 24.01
CA SER A 362 -23.46 -17.87 25.06
C SER A 362 -22.10 -18.42 25.49
N VAL A 363 -21.10 -17.54 25.52
CA VAL A 363 -19.74 -17.85 25.98
C VAL A 363 -19.38 -16.91 27.11
N SER A 364 -19.21 -17.43 28.31
CA SER A 364 -18.78 -16.62 29.44
C SER A 364 -17.30 -16.26 29.34
N HIS A 365 -16.89 -15.11 29.90
CA HIS A 365 -15.47 -14.78 30.04
C HIS A 365 -14.71 -15.87 30.82
N ARG A 366 -15.36 -16.47 31.82
CA ARG A 366 -14.82 -17.60 32.58
C ARG A 366 -14.50 -18.80 31.69
N THR A 367 -15.39 -19.13 30.73
CA THR A 367 -15.18 -20.21 29.76
C THR A 367 -13.87 -20.01 28.98
N ILE A 368 -13.65 -18.82 28.41
CA ILE A 368 -12.43 -18.54 27.63
C ILE A 368 -11.19 -18.56 28.53
N LYS A 369 -11.29 -18.04 29.76
CA LYS A 369 -10.18 -18.08 30.72
C LYS A 369 -9.79 -19.50 31.12
N GLU A 370 -10.78 -20.36 31.38
CA GLU A 370 -10.56 -21.78 31.70
C GLU A 370 -9.98 -22.53 30.51
N TRP A 371 -10.50 -22.29 29.30
CA TRP A 371 -10.00 -22.87 28.05
C TRP A 371 -8.54 -22.46 27.75
N LEU A 372 -8.22 -21.18 27.91
CA LEU A 372 -6.84 -20.68 27.78
C LEU A 372 -5.91 -21.31 28.84
N GLY A 373 -6.39 -21.48 30.07
CA GLY A 373 -5.64 -22.08 31.18
C GLY A 373 -4.29 -21.39 31.42
N SER A 374 -3.21 -22.16 31.51
CA SER A 374 -1.82 -21.73 31.41
C SER A 374 -1.18 -22.04 30.05
N GLY A 375 -1.97 -22.50 29.08
CA GLY A 375 -1.48 -22.98 27.80
C GLY A 375 -0.85 -21.87 26.95
N PRO A 376 0.13 -22.22 26.10
CA PRO A 376 0.75 -21.30 25.15
C PRO A 376 -0.19 -20.98 23.99
N LEU A 377 -0.27 -19.73 23.55
CA LEU A 377 -1.10 -19.35 22.39
C LEU A 377 -0.69 -18.02 21.75
N VAL A 378 -0.59 -18.01 20.42
CA VAL A 378 -0.59 -16.78 19.63
C VAL A 378 -2.00 -16.56 19.05
N LEU A 379 -2.69 -15.50 19.48
CA LEU A 379 -4.01 -15.15 18.97
C LEU A 379 -3.88 -14.08 17.89
N PHE A 380 -4.36 -14.41 16.68
CA PHE A 380 -4.47 -13.53 15.54
C PHE A 380 -5.92 -13.05 15.38
N VAL A 381 -6.14 -11.74 15.40
CA VAL A 381 -7.46 -11.11 15.23
C VAL A 381 -7.47 -10.19 14.02
N ASP A 382 -8.09 -10.62 12.93
CA ASP A 382 -8.14 -9.85 11.69
C ASP A 382 -9.31 -8.85 11.70
N GLU A 383 -9.04 -7.62 11.25
CA GLU A 383 -10.00 -6.50 11.14
C GLU A 383 -10.64 -6.09 12.48
N LEU A 384 -9.84 -5.96 13.54
CA LEU A 384 -10.32 -5.59 14.89
C LEU A 384 -11.08 -4.24 14.91
N ASN A 385 -10.78 -3.34 13.97
CA ASN A 385 -11.50 -2.06 13.83
C ASN A 385 -12.99 -2.19 13.51
N GLN A 386 -13.48 -3.38 13.14
CA GLN A 386 -14.92 -3.62 12.99
C GLN A 386 -15.66 -3.65 14.33
N ARG A 387 -14.94 -3.87 15.44
CA ARG A 387 -15.51 -3.87 16.80
C ARG A 387 -15.03 -2.70 17.64
N ILE A 388 -13.84 -2.18 17.38
CA ILE A 388 -13.30 -1.02 18.07
C ILE A 388 -13.16 0.13 17.08
N PRO A 389 -14.02 1.16 17.14
CA PRO A 389 -13.88 2.34 16.32
C PRO A 389 -12.48 2.95 16.40
N SER A 390 -12.02 3.52 15.29
CA SER A 390 -10.66 4.05 15.20
C SER A 390 -10.39 5.28 16.08
N ASN A 391 -11.45 5.97 16.50
CA ASN A 391 -11.41 7.12 17.40
C ASN A 391 -11.63 6.74 18.87
N THR A 392 -11.73 5.45 19.20
CA THR A 392 -11.92 5.01 20.58
C THR A 392 -10.77 5.48 21.46
N VAL A 393 -11.14 6.17 22.53
CA VAL A 393 -10.28 6.46 23.68
C VAL A 393 -10.56 5.38 24.70
N PHE A 394 -9.66 4.40 24.82
CA PHE A 394 -9.87 3.20 25.63
C PHE A 394 -10.18 3.52 27.09
N GLU A 395 -9.67 4.64 27.61
CA GLU A 395 -9.88 5.05 29.00
C GLU A 395 -11.26 5.64 29.27
N GLU A 396 -11.97 6.04 28.22
CA GLU A 396 -13.30 6.65 28.29
C GLU A 396 -14.40 5.66 27.85
N GLU A 397 -14.03 4.56 27.18
CA GLU A 397 -14.94 3.58 26.59
C GLU A 397 -14.86 2.25 27.36
N PRO A 398 -15.77 1.98 28.32
CA PRO A 398 -15.66 0.83 29.24
C PRO A 398 -15.58 -0.53 28.54
N LEU A 399 -16.27 -0.70 27.41
CA LEU A 399 -16.28 -1.97 26.67
C LEU A 399 -14.96 -2.20 25.90
N ALA A 400 -14.31 -1.13 25.44
CA ALA A 400 -12.98 -1.23 24.85
C ALA A 400 -11.92 -1.46 25.93
N LEU A 401 -12.08 -0.82 27.09
CA LEU A 401 -11.24 -1.03 28.27
C LEU A 401 -11.24 -2.50 28.71
N GLU A 402 -12.43 -3.12 28.80
CA GLU A 402 -12.59 -4.53 29.16
C GLU A 402 -11.73 -5.45 28.27
N LEU A 403 -11.77 -5.23 26.96
CA LEU A 403 -10.96 -5.98 26.00
C LEU A 403 -9.46 -5.71 26.18
N ALA A 404 -9.06 -4.45 26.36
CA ALA A 404 -7.66 -4.10 26.51
C ALA A 404 -7.06 -4.69 27.79
N ASP A 405 -7.82 -4.70 28.88
CA ASP A 405 -7.50 -5.37 30.15
C ASP A 405 -7.40 -6.89 29.97
N PHE A 406 -8.34 -7.50 29.26
CA PHE A 406 -8.30 -8.92 28.96
C PHE A 406 -7.01 -9.30 28.21
N VAL A 407 -6.66 -8.56 27.15
CA VAL A 407 -5.42 -8.78 26.38
C VAL A 407 -4.19 -8.61 27.26
N LEU A 408 -4.15 -7.57 28.10
CA LEU A 408 -3.04 -7.33 29.02
C LEU A 408 -2.86 -8.52 29.99
N GLN A 409 -3.93 -8.92 30.66
CA GLN A 409 -3.89 -9.94 31.73
C GLN A 409 -3.65 -11.36 31.19
N HIS A 410 -4.25 -11.69 30.04
CA HIS A 410 -4.29 -13.05 29.54
C HIS A 410 -3.30 -13.34 28.41
N PHE A 411 -2.75 -12.34 27.74
CA PHE A 411 -1.75 -12.52 26.69
C PHE A 411 -0.43 -11.83 27.04
N LEU A 412 -0.43 -10.51 27.26
CA LEU A 412 0.82 -9.75 27.34
C LEU A 412 1.61 -9.98 28.64
N ASN A 413 0.93 -10.28 29.75
CA ASN A 413 1.55 -10.58 31.04
C ASN A 413 1.89 -12.06 31.24
N LYS A 414 1.70 -12.91 30.22
CA LYS A 414 1.87 -14.36 30.31
C LYS A 414 2.96 -14.79 29.34
N ARG A 415 3.91 -15.58 29.85
CA ARG A 415 4.94 -16.21 29.01
C ARG A 415 4.30 -17.11 27.97
N GLN A 416 4.88 -17.19 26.78
CA GLN A 416 4.38 -18.03 25.69
C GLN A 416 2.94 -17.68 25.27
N ARG A 417 2.57 -16.42 25.41
CA ARG A 417 1.33 -15.88 24.85
C ARG A 417 1.59 -14.60 24.11
N TYR A 418 0.88 -14.42 23.01
CA TYR A 418 1.07 -13.25 22.18
C TYR A 418 -0.22 -12.85 21.48
N PHE A 419 -0.43 -11.54 21.35
CA PHE A 419 -1.62 -10.97 20.71
C PHE A 419 -1.21 -10.21 19.46
N VAL A 420 -1.77 -10.64 18.33
CA VAL A 420 -1.56 -10.03 17.02
C VAL A 420 -2.92 -9.62 16.46
N PHE A 421 -3.04 -8.38 15.99
CA PHE A 421 -4.27 -7.95 15.34
C PHE A 421 -4.01 -7.14 14.09
N SER A 422 -4.98 -7.17 13.18
CA SER A 422 -4.97 -6.37 11.95
C SER A 422 -5.93 -5.20 12.07
N SER A 423 -5.59 -4.10 11.42
CA SER A 423 -6.51 -2.98 11.26
C SER A 423 -6.30 -2.22 9.95
N GLN A 424 -7.40 -1.77 9.34
CA GLN A 424 -7.35 -0.80 8.25
C GLN A 424 -7.08 0.62 8.72
N VAL A 425 -7.20 0.89 10.02
CA VAL A 425 -7.05 2.25 10.57
C VAL A 425 -5.85 2.31 11.48
N ALA A 426 -4.82 3.00 11.01
CA ALA A 426 -3.58 3.17 11.76
C ALA A 426 -3.75 3.87 13.12
N ALA A 427 -4.80 4.68 13.28
CA ALA A 427 -5.13 5.35 14.54
C ALA A 427 -5.42 4.36 15.69
N LEU A 428 -6.00 3.19 15.41
CA LEU A 428 -6.30 2.19 16.44
C LEU A 428 -5.03 1.71 17.16
N GLY A 429 -3.94 1.50 16.41
CA GLY A 429 -2.64 1.14 16.99
C GLY A 429 -2.08 2.26 17.88
N ASN A 430 -2.32 3.53 17.54
CA ASN A 430 -1.91 4.67 18.36
C ASN A 430 -2.76 4.79 19.64
N SER A 431 -4.07 4.54 19.56
CA SER A 431 -4.95 4.51 20.74
C SER A 431 -4.55 3.41 21.72
N LEU A 432 -4.25 2.20 21.22
CA LEU A 432 -3.76 1.10 22.06
C LEU A 432 -2.38 1.41 22.65
N LEU A 433 -1.48 2.02 21.87
CA LEU A 433 -0.17 2.48 22.37
C LEU A 433 -0.34 3.47 23.54
N ARG A 434 -1.24 4.45 23.39
CA ARG A 434 -1.53 5.42 24.46
C ARG A 434 -2.03 4.71 25.72
N TYR A 435 -2.96 3.77 25.57
CA TYR A 435 -3.49 2.99 26.68
C TYR A 435 -2.39 2.17 27.38
N TYR A 436 -1.64 1.35 26.63
CA TYR A 436 -0.60 0.48 27.20
C TYR A 436 0.61 1.22 27.75
N SER A 437 0.88 2.45 27.27
CA SER A 437 1.96 3.28 27.81
C SER A 437 1.83 3.57 29.31
N ARG A 438 0.59 3.55 29.85
CA ARG A 438 0.31 3.72 31.28
C ARG A 438 0.77 2.53 32.14
N PHE A 439 0.94 1.36 31.53
CA PHE A 439 1.33 0.12 32.20
C PHE A 439 2.81 -0.19 31.99
N GLY A 440 3.67 0.78 32.32
CA GLY A 440 5.12 0.64 32.26
C GLY A 440 5.72 0.86 30.87
N PHE A 441 5.24 1.87 30.13
CA PHE A 441 5.76 2.27 28.82
C PHE A 441 5.74 1.14 27.77
N ARG A 442 4.75 0.24 27.85
CA ARG A 442 4.59 -0.83 26.87
C ARG A 442 4.27 -0.23 25.50
N GLY A 443 5.06 -0.60 24.50
CA GLY A 443 4.88 -0.22 23.11
C GLY A 443 3.74 -0.96 22.41
N VAL A 444 3.60 -0.70 21.11
CA VAL A 444 2.81 -1.51 20.18
C VAL A 444 3.68 -1.74 18.96
N TYR A 445 3.98 -2.99 18.66
CA TYR A 445 4.82 -3.32 17.53
C TYR A 445 4.04 -3.20 16.23
N LYS A 446 4.27 -2.11 15.50
CA LYS A 446 3.66 -1.89 14.18
C LYS A 446 4.50 -2.57 13.10
N LEU A 447 4.03 -3.73 12.66
CA LEU A 447 4.71 -4.55 11.67
C LEU A 447 4.58 -3.93 10.27
N GLN A 448 5.71 -3.79 9.57
CA GLN A 448 5.71 -3.49 8.15
C GLN A 448 5.39 -4.76 7.36
N ILE A 449 4.28 -4.76 6.62
CA ILE A 449 3.93 -5.86 5.74
C ILE A 449 4.91 -5.89 4.56
N PRO A 450 5.40 -7.06 4.12
CA PRO A 450 6.27 -7.17 2.97
C PRO A 450 5.71 -6.43 1.74
N ARG A 451 6.63 -5.85 0.96
CA ARG A 451 6.38 -5.21 -0.33
C ARG A 451 7.09 -6.01 -1.42
N VAL A 452 6.75 -5.75 -2.67
CA VAL A 452 7.51 -6.27 -3.80
C VAL A 452 8.92 -5.66 -3.78
N GLU A 453 9.94 -6.46 -3.52
CA GLU A 453 11.34 -6.01 -3.50
C GLU A 453 12.05 -6.18 -4.84
N ARG A 454 11.65 -7.21 -5.58
CA ARG A 454 12.20 -7.57 -6.89
C ARG A 454 11.03 -7.80 -7.83
N ILE A 455 11.14 -7.32 -9.07
CA ILE A 455 10.12 -7.58 -10.10
C ILE A 455 10.01 -9.08 -10.38
N SER A 456 11.14 -9.81 -10.32
CA SER A 456 11.17 -11.26 -10.51
C SER A 456 10.25 -12.00 -9.53
N ALA A 457 10.12 -11.52 -8.28
CA ALA A 457 9.24 -12.13 -7.30
C ALA A 457 7.76 -12.07 -7.71
N VAL A 458 7.36 -11.06 -8.49
CA VAL A 458 6.00 -10.98 -9.04
C VAL A 458 5.83 -11.93 -10.22
N THR A 459 6.81 -11.98 -11.13
CA THR A 459 6.74 -12.89 -12.28
C THR A 459 6.78 -14.36 -11.86
N GLU A 460 7.64 -14.70 -10.90
CA GLU A 460 7.77 -16.05 -10.31
C GLU A 460 6.51 -16.49 -9.56
N SER A 461 5.76 -15.54 -8.99
CA SER A 461 4.50 -15.85 -8.31
C SER A 461 3.38 -16.30 -9.27
N GLY A 462 3.55 -16.07 -10.58
CA GLY A 462 2.54 -16.38 -11.60
C GLY A 462 1.27 -15.51 -11.53
N ILE A 463 1.24 -14.50 -10.66
CA ILE A 463 0.04 -13.68 -10.42
C ILE A 463 -0.23 -12.73 -11.59
N CYS A 464 0.82 -12.21 -12.25
CA CYS A 464 0.69 -11.11 -13.21
C CYS A 464 1.64 -11.30 -14.40
N SER A 465 1.20 -11.98 -15.45
CA SER A 465 1.92 -12.01 -16.73
C SER A 465 1.97 -10.57 -17.30
N GLY A 466 3.16 -10.13 -17.76
CA GLY A 466 3.33 -8.78 -18.31
C GLY A 466 3.37 -7.64 -17.30
N THR A 467 3.53 -7.92 -15.99
CA THR A 467 3.85 -6.86 -15.02
C THR A 467 5.24 -6.28 -15.27
N HIS A 468 5.41 -4.99 -14.98
CA HIS A 468 6.70 -4.32 -15.03
C HIS A 468 6.86 -3.36 -13.85
N ALA A 469 8.07 -2.82 -13.65
CA ALA A 469 8.40 -1.93 -12.55
C ALA A 469 7.42 -0.76 -12.37
N GLY A 470 7.03 -0.09 -13.46
CA GLY A 470 6.01 0.96 -13.44
C GLY A 470 4.68 0.56 -12.75
N ILE A 471 4.05 -0.54 -13.16
CA ILE A 471 2.79 -1.02 -12.56
C ILE A 471 2.97 -1.40 -11.09
N VAL A 472 4.09 -2.07 -10.76
CA VAL A 472 4.43 -2.41 -9.38
C VAL A 472 4.60 -1.15 -8.54
N SER A 473 5.30 -0.13 -9.03
CA SER A 473 5.45 1.15 -8.36
C SER A 473 4.12 1.89 -8.23
N TRP A 474 3.29 1.91 -9.28
CA TRP A 474 1.98 2.59 -9.28
C TRP A 474 1.04 2.03 -8.21
N THR A 475 1.06 0.71 -8.03
CA THR A 475 0.34 0.00 -6.96
C THR A 475 1.03 0.05 -5.59
N GLY A 476 2.06 0.88 -5.42
CA GLY A 476 2.80 1.04 -4.17
C GLY A 476 3.55 -0.22 -3.74
N ARG A 477 3.96 -1.06 -4.70
CA ARG A 477 4.65 -2.33 -4.45
C ARG A 477 3.85 -3.26 -3.53
N VAL A 478 2.53 -3.12 -3.50
CA VAL A 478 1.66 -3.89 -2.63
C VAL A 478 1.07 -5.06 -3.41
N PRO A 479 1.42 -6.32 -3.06
CA PRO A 479 0.93 -7.50 -3.76
C PRO A 479 -0.60 -7.55 -3.90
N GLY A 480 -1.32 -7.18 -2.83
CA GLY A 480 -2.77 -7.20 -2.86
C GLY A 480 -3.39 -6.21 -3.87
N LEU A 481 -2.76 -5.05 -4.12
CA LEU A 481 -3.23 -4.13 -5.18
C LEU A 481 -2.91 -4.64 -6.58
N LEU A 482 -1.78 -5.32 -6.76
CA LEU A 482 -1.47 -6.00 -8.01
C LEU A 482 -2.51 -7.09 -8.31
N THR A 483 -2.84 -7.93 -7.34
CA THR A 483 -3.89 -8.95 -7.51
C THR A 483 -5.24 -8.33 -7.88
N LEU A 484 -5.60 -7.16 -7.33
CA LEU A 484 -6.82 -6.46 -7.72
C LEU A 484 -6.78 -5.90 -9.14
N MET A 485 -5.63 -5.38 -9.55
CA MET A 485 -5.44 -4.87 -10.90
C MET A 485 -5.53 -6.00 -11.93
N TYR A 486 -4.96 -7.16 -11.63
CA TYR A 486 -4.92 -8.34 -12.50
C TYR A 486 -6.05 -9.34 -12.22
N SER A 487 -7.12 -8.93 -11.53
CA SER A 487 -8.27 -9.81 -11.30
C SER A 487 -8.99 -10.20 -12.60
N ASN A 488 -8.76 -9.46 -13.68
CA ASN A 488 -9.23 -9.73 -15.04
C ASN A 488 -8.10 -9.42 -16.04
N GLU A 489 -8.10 -10.06 -17.21
CA GLU A 489 -7.25 -9.68 -18.35
C GLU A 489 -8.07 -8.91 -19.41
N PRO A 490 -7.63 -7.73 -19.88
CA PRO A 490 -6.39 -7.01 -19.52
C PRO A 490 -6.47 -6.37 -18.12
N PRO A 491 -5.33 -6.02 -17.49
CA PRO A 491 -5.30 -5.42 -16.16
C PRO A 491 -6.17 -4.16 -16.09
N GLN A 492 -6.89 -4.00 -14.97
CA GLN A 492 -7.91 -2.98 -14.78
C GLN A 492 -7.50 -2.02 -13.64
N PRO A 493 -6.80 -0.90 -13.93
CA PRO A 493 -6.47 0.12 -12.92
C PRO A 493 -7.68 0.63 -12.13
N ASN A 494 -8.86 0.64 -12.76
CA ASN A 494 -10.10 1.07 -12.11
C ASN A 494 -10.51 0.18 -10.91
N ASN A 495 -10.15 -1.09 -10.90
CA ASN A 495 -10.40 -1.98 -9.76
C ASN A 495 -9.62 -1.55 -8.51
N VAL A 496 -8.43 -0.97 -8.70
CA VAL A 496 -7.61 -0.40 -7.62
C VAL A 496 -8.19 0.93 -7.14
N ARG A 497 -8.74 1.74 -8.06
CA ARG A 497 -9.29 3.07 -7.76
C ARG A 497 -10.68 3.04 -7.12
N GLN A 498 -11.50 2.04 -7.43
CA GLN A 498 -12.89 1.93 -6.94
C GLN A 498 -13.01 1.98 -5.42
N PRO A 499 -12.22 1.23 -4.62
CA PRO A 499 -12.26 1.30 -3.17
C PRO A 499 -12.06 2.71 -2.61
N PHE A 500 -11.20 3.52 -3.24
CA PHE A 500 -11.00 4.91 -2.87
C PHE A 500 -12.22 5.77 -3.18
N LYS A 501 -12.77 5.64 -4.40
CA LYS A 501 -13.93 6.41 -4.86
C LYS A 501 -15.22 6.05 -4.12
N ALA A 502 -15.34 4.82 -3.64
CA ALA A 502 -16.50 4.35 -2.88
C ALA A 502 -16.48 4.81 -1.42
N MET A 503 -15.34 5.28 -0.91
CA MET A 503 -15.22 5.75 0.46
C MET A 503 -15.80 7.14 0.62
N GLU A 504 -16.48 7.39 1.74
CA GLU A 504 -16.90 8.72 2.13
C GLU A 504 -15.67 9.63 2.26
N ALA A 505 -15.62 10.68 1.43
CA ALA A 505 -14.55 11.63 1.45
C ALA A 505 -14.58 12.43 2.77
N PRO A 506 -13.42 12.67 3.40
CA PRO A 506 -13.33 13.62 4.50
C PRO A 506 -13.67 15.03 3.99
N ARG A 507 -13.77 15.99 4.91
CA ARG A 507 -13.93 17.39 4.53
C ARG A 507 -12.77 17.85 3.66
N LEU A 508 -13.05 18.17 2.40
CA LEU A 508 -12.04 18.59 1.42
C LEU A 508 -11.71 20.07 1.59
N ASP A 509 -10.79 20.38 2.51
CA ASP A 509 -10.35 21.74 2.80
C ASP A 509 -8.82 21.90 2.71
N ALA A 510 -8.35 23.14 2.94
CA ALA A 510 -6.94 23.48 2.86
C ALA A 510 -6.08 22.72 3.88
N ASP A 511 -6.63 22.39 5.05
CA ASP A 511 -5.87 21.69 6.10
C ASP A 511 -5.67 20.23 5.75
N LEU A 512 -6.68 19.59 5.15
CA LEU A 512 -6.54 18.26 4.58
C LEU A 512 -5.54 18.26 3.42
N ALA A 513 -5.61 19.26 2.52
CA ALA A 513 -4.67 19.35 1.40
C ALA A 513 -3.21 19.41 1.86
N ARG A 514 -2.92 20.25 2.85
CA ARG A 514 -1.59 20.33 3.48
C ARG A 514 -1.20 19.01 4.14
N ALA A 515 -2.11 18.36 4.85
CA ALA A 515 -1.83 17.07 5.50
C ALA A 515 -1.50 15.95 4.48
N VAL A 516 -2.21 15.90 3.34
CA VAL A 516 -1.91 14.94 2.26
C VAL A 516 -0.51 15.19 1.68
N ILE A 517 -0.18 16.45 1.36
CA ILE A 517 1.13 16.81 0.82
C ILE A 517 2.25 16.51 1.83
N GLN A 518 2.08 16.93 3.07
CA GLN A 518 3.07 16.74 4.13
C GLN A 518 3.32 15.26 4.41
N THR A 519 2.27 14.44 4.46
CA THR A 519 2.45 12.98 4.61
C THR A 519 3.07 12.33 3.38
N ALA A 520 2.85 12.85 2.18
CA ALA A 520 3.54 12.37 0.99
C ALA A 520 5.05 12.64 1.06
N ILE A 521 5.44 13.87 1.42
CA ILE A 521 6.84 14.33 1.44
C ILE A 521 7.60 13.81 2.65
N GLU A 522 7.05 13.96 3.85
CA GLU A 522 7.76 13.67 5.12
C GLU A 522 7.47 12.27 5.65
N GLY A 523 6.37 11.66 5.20
CA GLY A 523 5.91 10.38 5.76
C GLY A 523 5.51 10.45 7.23
N ASP A 524 5.20 11.62 7.79
CA ASP A 524 4.91 11.78 9.23
C ASP A 524 3.57 11.14 9.64
N GLY A 525 3.65 10.00 10.34
CA GLY A 525 2.50 9.29 10.87
C GLY A 525 1.72 10.04 11.95
N LYS A 526 2.23 11.16 12.50
CA LYS A 526 1.47 12.00 13.46
C LYS A 526 0.29 12.70 12.80
N LEU A 527 0.32 12.90 11.49
CA LEU A 527 -0.70 13.62 10.74
C LEU A 527 -1.89 12.73 10.34
N LEU A 528 -1.85 11.43 10.62
CA LEU A 528 -2.91 10.49 10.24
C LEU A 528 -4.31 10.91 10.70
N GLY A 529 -4.42 11.54 11.88
CA GLY A 529 -5.71 12.06 12.38
C GLY A 529 -6.30 13.18 11.51
N ARG A 530 -5.44 13.99 10.86
CA ARG A 530 -5.86 15.10 9.97
C ARG A 530 -6.33 14.61 8.61
N LEU A 531 -5.97 13.38 8.22
CA LEU A 531 -6.40 12.78 6.96
C LEU A 531 -7.84 12.24 6.99
N GLY A 532 -8.46 12.14 8.17
CA GLY A 532 -9.81 11.61 8.32
C GLY A 532 -9.93 10.18 7.79
N THR A 533 -10.99 9.92 7.02
CA THR A 533 -11.26 8.59 6.42
C THR A 533 -10.17 8.16 5.44
N TRP A 534 -9.47 9.10 4.79
CA TRP A 534 -8.39 8.78 3.85
C TRP A 534 -7.14 8.16 4.48
N SER A 535 -6.99 8.26 5.81
CA SER A 535 -5.92 7.55 6.54
C SER A 535 -5.91 6.03 6.28
N ARG A 536 -7.05 5.48 5.86
CA ARG A 536 -7.24 4.08 5.47
C ARG A 536 -6.56 3.67 4.16
N PHE A 537 -6.00 4.61 3.40
CA PHE A 537 -5.32 4.34 2.12
C PHE A 537 -3.80 4.40 2.21
N LEU A 538 -3.24 4.61 3.41
CA LEU A 538 -1.81 4.63 3.65
C LEU A 538 -1.31 3.25 4.10
N ASP A 539 -0.05 2.98 3.79
CA ASP A 539 0.72 1.92 4.45
C ASP A 539 1.43 2.55 5.66
N VAL A 540 1.17 2.04 6.87
CA VAL A 540 1.66 2.63 8.12
C VAL A 540 2.45 1.60 8.91
N PHE A 541 3.68 1.96 9.27
CA PHE A 541 4.61 1.10 10.00
C PHE A 541 5.54 1.97 10.84
N GLY A 542 5.79 1.55 12.08
CA GLY A 542 6.48 2.39 13.07
C GLY A 542 5.82 3.76 13.26
N TYR A 543 6.59 4.83 13.01
CA TYR A 543 6.11 6.22 13.02
C TYR A 543 5.92 6.81 11.62
N SER A 544 6.18 6.01 10.58
CA SER A 544 6.12 6.44 9.20
C SER A 544 4.82 6.00 8.54
N CYS A 545 4.36 6.80 7.59
CA CYS A 545 3.28 6.47 6.69
C CYS A 545 3.68 6.80 5.26
N VAL A 546 3.12 6.08 4.31
CA VAL A 546 3.43 6.27 2.90
C VAL A 546 2.21 6.01 2.04
N TRP A 547 2.11 6.78 0.97
CA TRP A 547 1.04 6.66 -0.01
C TRP A 547 1.45 5.77 -1.18
N PRO A 548 0.65 4.76 -1.54
CA PRO A 548 0.71 4.19 -2.89
C PRO A 548 0.45 5.29 -3.94
N PRO A 549 1.22 5.39 -5.03
CA PRO A 549 1.04 6.42 -6.05
C PRO A 549 -0.38 6.48 -6.61
N CYS A 550 -1.03 5.33 -6.81
CA CYS A 550 -2.40 5.26 -7.26
C CYS A 550 -3.40 5.96 -6.32
N TYR A 551 -3.16 5.95 -5.01
CA TYR A 551 -4.02 6.60 -4.02
C TYR A 551 -3.63 8.05 -3.76
N LEU A 552 -2.33 8.36 -3.80
CA LEU A 552 -1.85 9.75 -3.73
C LEU A 552 -2.44 10.57 -4.88
N GLY A 553 -2.38 10.04 -6.10
CA GLY A 553 -2.95 10.70 -7.28
C GLY A 553 -4.44 10.99 -7.12
N LEU A 554 -5.23 10.02 -6.63
CA LEU A 554 -6.67 10.22 -6.40
C LEU A 554 -6.96 11.25 -5.30
N ALA A 555 -6.22 11.22 -4.19
CA ALA A 555 -6.38 12.19 -3.12
C ALA A 555 -6.09 13.61 -3.61
N CYS A 556 -5.01 13.80 -4.38
CA CYS A 556 -4.68 15.07 -4.99
C CYS A 556 -5.73 15.53 -6.01
N ASP A 557 -6.27 14.63 -6.83
CA ASP A 557 -7.31 14.96 -7.81
C ASP A 557 -8.59 15.49 -7.13
N GLU A 558 -9.08 14.80 -6.10
CA GLU A 558 -10.27 15.22 -5.36
C GLU A 558 -10.06 16.55 -4.63
N LEU A 559 -8.92 16.74 -3.98
CA LEU A 559 -8.58 18.03 -3.34
C LEU A 559 -8.44 19.16 -4.37
N GLY A 560 -7.88 18.88 -5.54
CA GLY A 560 -7.71 19.87 -6.60
C GLY A 560 -9.02 20.28 -7.28
N LYS A 561 -10.08 19.46 -7.17
CA LYS A 561 -11.45 19.80 -7.61
C LYS A 561 -12.25 20.57 -6.55
N ALA A 562 -11.89 20.44 -5.27
CA ALA A 562 -12.64 21.02 -4.16
C ALA A 562 -12.66 22.57 -4.21
N PRO A 563 -13.85 23.20 -4.25
CA PRO A 563 -13.98 24.66 -4.26
C PRO A 563 -13.32 25.34 -3.04
N GLU A 564 -13.39 24.72 -1.87
CA GLU A 564 -12.86 25.20 -0.60
C GLU A 564 -11.33 25.28 -0.64
N VAL A 565 -10.66 24.25 -1.18
CA VAL A 565 -9.21 24.23 -1.41
C VAL A 565 -8.82 25.33 -2.38
N LYS A 566 -9.51 25.43 -3.52
CA LYS A 566 -9.26 26.47 -4.52
C LYS A 566 -9.45 27.89 -3.97
N LYS A 567 -10.47 28.10 -3.12
CA LYS A 567 -10.75 29.38 -2.48
C LYS A 567 -9.66 29.76 -1.47
N ALA A 568 -9.21 28.79 -0.68
CA ALA A 568 -8.25 29.03 0.41
C ALA A 568 -6.79 29.09 -0.05
N LEU A 569 -6.40 28.22 -0.99
CA LEU A 569 -5.01 28.04 -1.44
C LEU A 569 -4.76 28.56 -2.87
N GLY A 570 -5.80 28.99 -3.58
CA GLY A 570 -5.70 29.58 -4.90
C GLY A 570 -5.87 28.60 -6.06
N LYS A 571 -6.14 29.15 -7.25
CA LYS A 571 -6.35 28.38 -8.49
C LYS A 571 -5.08 27.66 -8.96
N GLY A 572 -3.92 28.28 -8.78
CA GLY A 572 -2.61 27.68 -9.12
C GLY A 572 -2.39 26.39 -8.35
N PHE A 573 -2.55 26.44 -7.03
CA PHE A 573 -2.46 25.29 -6.12
C PHE A 573 -3.40 24.15 -6.51
N ALA A 574 -4.69 24.45 -6.67
CA ALA A 574 -5.69 23.45 -7.08
C ALA A 574 -5.38 22.83 -8.46
N THR A 575 -4.77 23.58 -9.37
CA THR A 575 -4.34 23.06 -10.68
C THR A 575 -3.11 22.17 -10.56
N GLY A 576 -2.15 22.53 -9.70
CA GLY A 576 -1.00 21.67 -9.38
C GLY A 576 -1.45 20.32 -8.85
N LEU A 577 -2.36 20.30 -7.87
CA LEU A 577 -2.92 19.06 -7.32
C LEU A 577 -3.57 18.16 -8.39
N ARG A 578 -4.32 18.73 -9.34
CA ARG A 578 -4.95 17.97 -10.43
C ARG A 578 -3.97 17.40 -11.46
N LEU A 579 -2.74 17.92 -11.52
CA LEU A 579 -1.73 17.42 -12.45
C LEU A 579 -1.06 16.13 -11.92
N ILE A 580 -0.89 16.02 -10.59
CA ILE A 580 -0.26 14.88 -9.91
C ILE A 580 -0.80 13.51 -10.37
N PRO A 581 -2.12 13.23 -10.39
CA PRO A 581 -2.64 11.93 -10.87
C PRO A 581 -2.18 11.60 -12.29
N THR A 582 -2.19 12.59 -13.21
CA THR A 582 -1.79 12.36 -14.60
C THR A 582 -0.31 12.02 -14.71
N LEU A 583 0.52 12.65 -13.87
CA LEU A 583 1.95 12.37 -13.81
C LEU A 583 2.24 10.99 -13.22
N LEU A 584 1.57 10.63 -12.12
CA LEU A 584 1.75 9.31 -11.49
C LEU A 584 1.19 8.19 -12.37
N ASP A 585 0.12 8.44 -13.14
CA ASP A 585 -0.43 7.46 -14.08
C ASP A 585 0.50 7.12 -15.24
N GLN A 586 1.54 7.93 -15.52
CA GLN A 586 2.58 7.57 -16.50
C GLN A 586 3.31 6.28 -16.10
N LEU A 587 3.29 5.89 -14.82
CA LEU A 587 3.79 4.58 -14.38
C LEU A 587 3.04 3.39 -15.02
N LEU A 588 1.86 3.61 -15.58
CA LEU A 588 1.07 2.60 -16.29
C LEU A 588 1.40 2.49 -17.80
N ASP A 589 2.25 3.38 -18.34
CA ASP A 589 2.62 3.34 -19.76
C ASP A 589 3.44 2.06 -20.11
N GLU A 590 3.81 1.86 -21.37
CA GLU A 590 4.56 0.68 -21.85
C GLU A 590 6.05 0.66 -21.46
N ARG A 591 6.65 -0.55 -21.36
CA ARG A 591 7.98 -0.88 -20.76
C ARG A 591 9.14 0.04 -21.11
N GLU A 592 9.13 0.64 -22.28
CA GLU A 592 10.29 1.33 -22.87
C GLU A 592 10.26 2.86 -22.69
N SER A 593 9.24 3.40 -22.03
CA SER A 593 9.11 4.84 -21.86
C SER A 593 9.83 5.34 -20.60
N GLY A 594 10.98 5.99 -20.74
CA GLY A 594 11.59 6.75 -19.63
C GLY A 594 10.66 7.83 -19.02
N LYS A 595 9.57 8.17 -19.73
CA LYS A 595 8.54 9.10 -19.25
C LYS A 595 7.86 8.62 -17.96
N ARG A 596 7.80 7.30 -17.69
CA ARG A 596 7.15 6.80 -16.47
C ARG A 596 7.74 7.37 -15.20
N TRP A 597 9.06 7.39 -15.15
CA TRP A 597 9.83 7.86 -14.02
C TRP A 597 9.97 9.38 -14.02
N GLU A 598 9.92 10.01 -15.21
CA GLU A 598 9.70 11.45 -15.31
C GLU A 598 8.40 11.85 -14.60
N GLY A 599 7.31 11.12 -14.81
CA GLY A 599 6.04 11.37 -14.13
C GLY A 599 6.19 11.40 -12.60
N VAL A 600 6.86 10.42 -12.01
CA VAL A 600 7.11 10.35 -10.56
C VAL A 600 7.95 11.54 -10.08
N ALA A 601 9.04 11.82 -10.77
CA ALA A 601 9.95 12.92 -10.47
C ALA A 601 9.23 14.28 -10.47
N VAL A 602 8.46 14.50 -11.53
CA VAL A 602 7.70 15.74 -11.72
C VAL A 602 6.60 15.86 -10.66
N ALA A 603 5.91 14.76 -10.35
CA ALA A 603 4.87 14.74 -9.34
C ALA A 603 5.41 15.15 -7.97
N GLU A 604 6.59 14.67 -7.57
CA GLU A 604 7.19 15.10 -6.33
C GLU A 604 7.59 16.57 -6.35
N VAL A 605 8.32 17.02 -7.38
CA VAL A 605 8.74 18.43 -7.44
C VAL A 605 7.52 19.34 -7.29
N LEU A 606 6.42 18.97 -7.94
CA LEU A 606 5.16 19.67 -7.78
C LEU A 606 4.59 19.60 -6.36
N LEU A 607 4.59 18.43 -5.70
CA LEU A 607 4.20 18.29 -4.29
C LEU A 607 5.03 19.21 -3.39
N ARG A 608 6.34 19.32 -3.61
CA ARG A 608 7.22 20.21 -2.84
C ARG A 608 6.91 21.67 -3.06
N LEU A 609 6.69 22.09 -4.30
CA LEU A 609 6.28 23.47 -4.59
C LEU A 609 4.94 23.81 -3.92
N LEU A 610 4.04 22.83 -3.79
CA LEU A 610 2.78 22.99 -3.07
C LEU A 610 2.98 22.95 -1.53
N TYR A 611 4.06 22.36 -1.03
CA TYR A 611 4.35 22.25 0.40
C TYR A 611 4.97 23.50 1.01
N ILE A 612 5.75 24.28 0.24
CA ILE A 612 6.51 25.42 0.76
C ILE A 612 5.59 26.42 1.47
N ASP A 613 5.67 26.47 2.81
CA ASP A 613 4.94 27.41 3.67
C ASP A 613 5.83 28.63 4.05
N ASP A 614 7.12 28.60 3.67
CA ASP A 614 8.16 29.58 4.06
C ASP A 614 8.13 30.90 3.26
N GLY A 615 6.93 31.36 2.87
CA GLY A 615 6.76 32.66 2.20
C GLY A 615 7.03 32.67 0.69
N CYS A 616 7.20 31.51 0.05
CA CYS A 616 7.14 31.37 -1.41
C CYS A 616 5.79 30.77 -1.82
N LYS A 617 4.94 31.55 -2.50
CA LYS A 617 3.63 31.08 -2.95
C LYS A 617 3.76 30.24 -4.22
N PHE A 618 2.86 29.27 -4.40
CA PHE A 618 2.77 28.55 -5.67
C PHE A 618 1.84 29.28 -6.66
N GLY A 619 2.42 29.80 -7.73
CA GLY A 619 1.74 30.58 -8.76
C GLY A 619 0.97 29.75 -9.77
N GLY A 620 1.27 28.46 -9.90
CA GLY A 620 0.52 27.52 -10.72
C GLY A 620 1.38 26.71 -11.67
N VAL A 621 0.68 25.95 -12.52
CA VAL A 621 1.27 25.13 -13.58
C VAL A 621 1.12 25.87 -14.90
N ILE A 622 2.23 26.02 -15.62
CA ILE A 622 2.27 26.56 -16.98
C ILE A 622 2.69 25.45 -17.92
N THR A 623 1.76 25.02 -18.77
CA THR A 623 2.04 24.10 -19.86
C THR A 623 2.44 24.92 -21.09
N ALA A 624 3.64 24.70 -21.61
CA ALA A 624 4.22 25.47 -22.70
C ALA A 624 4.14 24.74 -24.05
N SER A 625 3.82 25.49 -25.09
CA SER A 625 3.42 24.98 -26.41
C SER A 625 4.64 24.76 -27.29
N GLN A 626 5.37 23.65 -27.07
CA GLN A 626 6.58 23.28 -27.83
C GLN A 626 7.59 24.44 -28.01
N PRO A 627 8.08 25.06 -26.91
CA PRO A 627 9.08 26.11 -27.02
C PRO A 627 10.37 25.58 -27.68
N GLU A 628 10.80 26.20 -28.78
CA GLU A 628 12.06 25.86 -29.45
C GLU A 628 13.30 26.38 -28.69
N THR A 629 13.13 27.44 -27.89
CA THR A 629 14.22 28.07 -27.12
C THR A 629 13.77 28.41 -25.69
N LEU A 630 14.72 28.53 -24.75
CA LEU A 630 14.40 28.98 -23.39
C LEU A 630 13.81 30.40 -23.38
N LYS A 631 14.26 31.28 -24.28
CA LYS A 631 13.69 32.63 -24.45
C LYS A 631 12.22 32.58 -24.86
N ALA A 632 11.84 31.68 -25.78
CA ALA A 632 10.45 31.45 -26.15
C ALA A 632 9.64 30.93 -24.94
N LEU A 633 10.19 29.99 -24.17
CA LEU A 633 9.57 29.49 -22.95
C LEU A 633 9.34 30.58 -21.89
N ILE A 634 10.32 31.46 -21.68
CA ILE A 634 10.21 32.60 -20.74
C ILE A 634 9.18 33.63 -21.23
N THR A 635 9.11 33.86 -22.54
CA THR A 635 8.10 34.73 -23.13
C THR A 635 6.70 34.16 -22.90
N GLU A 636 6.49 32.87 -23.16
CA GLU A 636 5.22 32.19 -22.91
C GLU A 636 4.86 32.15 -21.41
N PHE A 637 5.87 31.98 -20.55
CA PHE A 637 5.72 32.08 -19.10
C PHE A 637 5.17 33.45 -18.69
N HIS A 638 5.77 34.55 -19.15
CA HIS A 638 5.30 35.90 -18.80
C HIS A 638 3.89 36.19 -19.33
N GLN A 639 3.48 35.57 -20.45
CA GLN A 639 2.11 35.68 -20.96
C GLN A 639 1.10 34.90 -20.11
N LYS A 640 1.52 33.84 -19.42
CA LYS A 640 0.65 32.92 -18.68
C LYS A 640 0.70 33.09 -17.16
N MET A 641 1.72 33.76 -16.62
CA MET A 641 1.86 33.98 -15.17
C MET A 641 0.69 34.81 -14.63
N ASP A 642 0.22 34.48 -13.43
CA ASP A 642 -0.88 35.19 -12.78
C ASP A 642 -0.42 36.59 -12.33
N PRO A 643 -0.93 37.69 -12.94
CA PRO A 643 -0.51 39.04 -12.60
C PRO A 643 -0.94 39.44 -11.18
N THR A 644 -1.94 38.78 -10.60
CA THR A 644 -2.40 39.07 -9.23
C THR A 644 -1.36 38.69 -8.17
N LEU A 645 -0.39 37.85 -8.52
CA LEU A 645 0.70 37.42 -7.65
C LEU A 645 1.97 38.26 -7.80
N ALA A 646 1.97 39.30 -8.65
CA ALA A 646 3.15 40.14 -8.86
C ALA A 646 3.59 40.92 -7.59
N GLY A 647 2.69 41.15 -6.64
CA GLY A 647 3.02 41.80 -5.36
C GLY A 647 3.65 40.86 -4.31
N GLU A 648 3.65 39.56 -4.57
CA GLU A 648 4.17 38.57 -3.63
C GLU A 648 5.69 38.52 -3.66
N ARG A 649 6.31 38.37 -2.48
CA ARG A 649 7.77 38.40 -2.38
C ARG A 649 8.43 37.27 -3.16
N TYR A 650 7.96 36.04 -3.03
CA TYR A 650 8.45 34.93 -3.84
C TYR A 650 7.27 34.12 -4.38
N VAL A 651 7.28 33.82 -5.68
CA VAL A 651 6.28 32.95 -6.31
C VAL A 651 6.96 31.91 -7.18
N SER A 652 6.66 30.64 -6.95
CA SER A 652 7.16 29.54 -7.76
C SER A 652 6.10 29.07 -8.77
N TYR A 653 6.51 28.78 -9.99
CA TYR A 653 5.68 28.24 -11.05
C TYR A 653 6.30 26.96 -11.55
N PHE A 654 5.49 25.93 -11.69
CA PHE A 654 5.89 24.70 -12.35
C PHE A 654 5.64 24.84 -13.85
N VAL A 655 6.70 24.74 -14.66
CA VAL A 655 6.64 24.97 -16.10
C VAL A 655 6.98 23.67 -16.83
N LYS A 656 6.00 23.08 -17.51
CA LYS A 656 6.18 21.84 -18.27
C LYS A 656 5.92 22.07 -19.76
N PRO A 657 6.93 21.97 -20.61
CA PRO A 657 6.71 21.94 -22.06
C PRO A 657 5.98 20.66 -22.48
N ILE A 658 5.14 20.73 -23.52
CA ILE A 658 4.36 19.57 -24.00
C ILE A 658 5.27 18.50 -24.64
N ASP A 659 6.16 18.90 -25.55
CA ASP A 659 7.07 17.99 -26.29
C ASP A 659 8.50 18.54 -26.28
N SER A 660 9.05 18.78 -25.09
CA SER A 660 10.37 19.39 -25.00
C SER A 660 11.49 18.40 -25.30
N THR A 661 12.08 18.57 -26.48
CA THR A 661 13.50 18.36 -26.72
C THR A 661 14.34 19.54 -26.23
N LEU A 662 13.72 20.56 -25.60
CA LEU A 662 14.35 21.83 -25.22
C LEU A 662 15.54 21.57 -24.32
N HIS A 663 16.71 21.47 -24.96
CA HIS A 663 17.98 21.15 -24.35
C HIS A 663 17.98 19.87 -23.48
N GLY A 664 17.05 18.96 -23.78
CA GLY A 664 16.84 17.72 -23.04
C GLY A 664 16.18 17.87 -21.68
N PHE A 665 15.66 19.03 -21.28
CA PHE A 665 14.94 19.18 -20.01
C PHE A 665 13.50 18.65 -20.11
N SER A 666 13.07 17.96 -19.05
CA SER A 666 11.71 17.42 -18.92
C SER A 666 10.74 18.48 -18.37
N PHE A 667 11.23 19.35 -17.47
CA PHE A 667 10.43 20.40 -16.84
C PHE A 667 11.32 21.50 -16.29
N PHE A 668 10.68 22.61 -15.88
CA PHE A 668 11.33 23.72 -15.20
C PHE A 668 10.53 24.19 -13.99
N VAL A 669 11.21 24.85 -13.06
CA VAL A 669 10.59 25.61 -11.96
C VAL A 669 11.08 27.04 -12.05
N PHE A 670 10.15 27.97 -12.29
CA PHE A 670 10.46 29.38 -12.40
C PHE A 670 10.09 30.05 -11.08
N VAL A 671 10.98 30.85 -10.51
CA VAL A 671 10.71 31.63 -9.30
C VAL A 671 10.77 33.10 -9.63
N THR A 672 9.69 33.82 -9.31
CA THR A 672 9.63 35.27 -9.39
C THR A 672 9.80 35.89 -8.01
N GLU A 673 10.40 37.07 -7.97
CA GLU A 673 10.43 37.96 -6.80
C GLU A 673 9.76 39.28 -7.18
N TYR A 674 8.67 39.63 -6.49
CA TYR A 674 7.84 40.80 -6.82
C TYR A 674 7.48 40.86 -8.31
N GLY A 675 7.04 39.73 -8.86
CA GLY A 675 6.62 39.59 -10.26
C GLY A 675 7.76 39.49 -11.28
N SER A 676 9.01 39.75 -10.88
CA SER A 676 10.17 39.65 -11.75
C SER A 676 10.76 38.24 -11.70
N LEU A 677 10.98 37.59 -12.83
CA LEU A 677 11.61 36.26 -12.87
C LEU A 677 13.05 36.36 -12.34
N THR A 678 13.36 35.68 -11.25
CA THR A 678 14.70 35.72 -10.64
C THR A 678 15.45 34.42 -10.77
N THR A 679 14.78 33.26 -10.72
CA THR A 679 15.45 31.95 -10.73
C THR A 679 14.76 30.94 -11.65
N ILE A 680 15.53 30.08 -12.32
CA ILE A 680 15.01 29.01 -13.18
C ILE A 680 15.73 27.70 -12.87
N TYR A 681 15.03 26.75 -12.26
CA TYR A 681 15.51 25.38 -12.10
C TYR A 681 15.08 24.55 -13.31
N GLY A 682 15.97 23.73 -13.88
CA GLY A 682 15.65 22.83 -14.97
C GLY A 682 15.84 21.37 -14.55
N GLY A 683 14.78 20.58 -14.60
CA GLY A 683 14.81 19.16 -14.28
C GLY A 683 14.93 18.33 -15.56
N GLN A 684 15.83 17.33 -15.55
CA GLN A 684 15.97 16.38 -16.65
C GLN A 684 15.80 14.97 -16.10
N CYS A 685 14.77 14.28 -16.59
CA CYS A 685 14.54 12.88 -16.25
C CYS A 685 15.04 12.03 -17.42
N LYS A 686 16.22 11.43 -17.29
CA LYS A 686 16.78 10.51 -18.29
C LYS A 686 17.05 9.15 -17.66
N GLU A 687 16.72 8.11 -18.41
CA GLU A 687 17.32 6.79 -18.23
C GLU A 687 18.79 6.90 -18.62
N ARG A 688 19.70 6.49 -17.74
CA ARG A 688 21.17 6.38 -17.86
C ARG A 688 21.77 6.90 -19.18
N PRO A 689 22.69 7.89 -19.18
CA PRO A 689 23.38 8.28 -20.41
C PRO A 689 24.04 7.04 -21.05
N THR A 690 23.54 6.65 -22.22
CA THR A 690 24.03 5.47 -22.95
C THR A 690 25.33 5.75 -23.71
N GLY A 691 25.97 6.91 -23.49
CA GLY A 691 27.18 7.32 -24.17
C GLY A 691 28.18 8.05 -23.28
N SER A 692 29.44 8.07 -23.73
CA SER A 692 30.55 8.87 -23.17
C SER A 692 30.13 10.29 -22.80
N ASP A 693 30.79 10.93 -21.81
CA ASP A 693 30.72 12.32 -21.29
C ASP A 693 30.20 13.47 -22.20
N LYS A 694 30.09 13.27 -23.50
CA LYS A 694 29.55 14.17 -24.52
C LYS A 694 28.14 14.67 -24.22
N ASP A 695 27.25 13.86 -23.63
CA ASP A 695 25.89 14.30 -23.29
C ASP A 695 25.90 15.39 -22.20
N PHE A 696 26.87 15.35 -21.28
CA PHE A 696 27.06 16.36 -20.25
C PHE A 696 27.50 17.70 -20.84
N ILE A 697 28.34 17.66 -21.87
CA ILE A 697 28.85 18.86 -22.57
C ILE A 697 27.71 19.58 -23.32
N ILE A 698 26.81 18.83 -23.95
CA ILE A 698 25.68 19.39 -24.71
C ILE A 698 24.73 20.17 -23.80
N ILE A 699 24.47 19.66 -22.59
CA ILE A 699 23.57 20.31 -21.63
C ILE A 699 24.19 21.59 -21.07
N LYS A 700 25.47 21.55 -20.68
CA LYS A 700 26.17 22.75 -20.19
C LYS A 700 26.21 23.85 -21.25
N HIS A 701 26.49 23.48 -22.51
CA HIS A 701 26.47 24.43 -23.63
C HIS A 701 25.07 25.01 -23.82
N SER A 702 24.04 24.16 -23.82
CA SER A 702 22.65 24.56 -23.96
C SER A 702 22.19 25.52 -22.87
N VAL A 703 22.54 25.26 -21.60
CA VAL A 703 22.23 26.14 -20.47
C VAL A 703 22.96 27.47 -20.60
N SER A 704 24.24 27.44 -20.99
CA SER A 704 25.05 28.65 -21.18
C SER A 704 24.50 29.52 -22.32
N GLU A 705 24.10 28.90 -23.43
CA GLU A 705 23.46 29.54 -24.58
C GLU A 705 22.09 30.12 -24.21
N ALA A 706 21.31 29.39 -23.42
CA ALA A 706 20.02 29.84 -22.95
C ALA A 706 20.14 31.05 -22.00
N VAL A 707 21.11 31.05 -21.08
CA VAL A 707 21.42 32.21 -20.22
C VAL A 707 21.95 33.39 -21.04
N ALA A 708 22.81 33.14 -22.04
CA ALA A 708 23.32 34.18 -22.94
C ALA A 708 22.19 34.83 -23.77
N SER A 709 21.18 34.05 -24.20
CA SER A 709 20.02 34.55 -24.94
C SER A 709 19.09 35.47 -24.14
N LEU A 710 19.23 35.46 -22.81
CA LEU A 710 18.50 36.32 -21.87
C LEU A 710 19.25 37.60 -21.51
N ALA A 711 20.51 37.74 -21.93
CA ALA A 711 21.20 39.01 -21.82
C ALA A 711 20.46 40.05 -22.67
N PRO A 712 20.20 41.26 -22.13
CA PRO A 712 19.62 42.33 -22.93
C PRO A 712 20.55 42.63 -24.11
N ASP A 713 19.97 42.86 -25.30
CA ASP A 713 20.73 43.34 -26.45
C ASP A 713 21.48 44.62 -26.02
N GLU A 714 22.79 44.72 -26.28
CA GLU A 714 23.71 45.75 -25.76
C GLU A 714 23.34 47.22 -26.12
N GLY A 715 22.16 47.47 -26.69
CA GLY A 715 21.67 48.78 -27.11
C GLY A 715 20.51 49.38 -26.31
N ASP A 716 19.93 48.69 -25.31
CA ASP A 716 18.81 49.23 -24.52
C ASP A 716 19.26 49.67 -23.10
N PRO A 717 19.54 50.98 -22.90
CA PRO A 717 20.01 51.50 -21.61
C PRO A 717 18.97 51.42 -20.48
N GLU A 718 17.68 51.18 -20.76
CA GLU A 718 16.67 50.95 -19.72
C GLU A 718 16.63 49.50 -19.22
N ALA A 719 17.22 48.55 -19.95
CA ALA A 719 17.21 47.11 -19.60
C ALA A 719 18.22 46.71 -18.50
N ILE A 720 19.10 47.63 -18.08
CA ILE A 720 20.25 47.34 -17.20
C ILE A 720 19.85 47.05 -15.73
N ASN A 721 18.62 47.40 -15.32
CA ASN A 721 18.16 47.20 -13.93
C ASN A 721 17.45 45.87 -13.64
N ALA A 722 17.28 44.99 -14.63
CA ALA A 722 16.64 43.68 -14.46
C ALA A 722 17.59 42.52 -14.79
N SER A 723 18.81 42.53 -14.23
CA SER A 723 19.70 41.36 -14.32
C SER A 723 19.18 40.23 -13.43
N ALA A 724 18.14 39.52 -13.89
CA ALA A 724 17.68 38.29 -13.28
C ALA A 724 18.87 37.33 -13.15
N ARG A 725 19.23 36.96 -11.92
CA ARG A 725 20.29 35.97 -11.68
C ARG A 725 19.72 34.58 -11.90
N VAL A 726 19.67 34.15 -13.15
CA VAL A 726 19.21 32.81 -13.50
C VAL A 726 20.21 31.77 -12.95
N TYR A 727 19.84 31.10 -11.85
CA TYR A 727 20.59 29.95 -11.33
C TYR A 727 20.04 28.68 -11.95
N PHE A 728 20.89 27.97 -12.70
CA PHE A 728 20.55 26.69 -13.26
C PHE A 728 20.97 25.55 -12.32
N ARG A 729 20.06 24.64 -12.00
CA ARG A 729 20.40 23.38 -11.33
C ARG A 729 19.76 22.22 -12.09
N GLY A 730 20.58 21.29 -12.54
CA GLY A 730 20.14 20.03 -13.14
C GLY A 730 19.98 18.97 -12.05
N ILE A 731 18.78 18.40 -11.94
CA ILE A 731 18.52 17.25 -11.07
C ILE A 731 18.51 16.00 -11.94
N TRP A 732 19.35 15.03 -11.60
CA TRP A 732 19.44 13.72 -12.25
C TRP A 732 18.90 12.65 -11.30
N LEU A 733 18.09 11.72 -11.81
CA LEU A 733 17.39 10.75 -10.96
C LEU A 733 17.82 9.29 -11.18
N CYS A 734 18.92 9.06 -11.91
CA CYS A 734 19.57 7.76 -11.94
C CYS A 734 20.60 7.68 -10.81
N GLY A 735 20.50 6.66 -9.96
CA GLY A 735 21.58 6.26 -9.07
C GLY A 735 22.61 5.43 -9.85
N ASP A 736 23.88 5.82 -9.78
CA ASP A 736 24.97 4.91 -10.12
C ASP A 736 25.11 3.83 -9.03
N ASP A 737 25.63 2.67 -9.43
CA ASP A 737 25.93 1.51 -8.59
C ASP A 737 26.74 1.90 -7.34
N ASP A 738 26.15 1.82 -6.14
CA ASP A 738 26.65 1.88 -4.73
C ASP A 738 27.83 2.81 -4.33
N GLN A 739 28.56 3.39 -5.26
CA GLN A 739 29.58 4.40 -5.11
C GLN A 739 28.91 5.71 -5.50
N GLY A 740 28.11 6.26 -4.59
CA GLY A 740 27.59 7.62 -4.71
C GLY A 740 28.74 8.62 -4.83
N GLN A 741 29.26 8.77 -6.04
CA GLN A 741 30.24 9.77 -6.37
C GLN A 741 29.45 11.05 -6.56
N GLU A 742 29.42 11.86 -5.51
CA GLU A 742 29.05 13.26 -5.65
C GLU A 742 29.98 13.85 -6.70
N VAL A 743 29.48 14.07 -7.92
CA VAL A 743 30.28 14.67 -8.99
C VAL A 743 30.51 16.12 -8.56
N ASN A 744 31.58 16.34 -7.80
CA ASN A 744 32.09 17.65 -7.44
C ASN A 744 32.69 18.24 -8.72
N ILE A 745 31.82 18.82 -9.55
CA ILE A 745 32.25 19.55 -10.74
C ILE A 745 33.15 20.69 -10.25
N ASN A 746 34.43 20.61 -10.64
CA ASN A 746 35.52 21.43 -10.12
C ASN A 746 35.14 22.91 -9.89
N LYS A 747 35.35 23.35 -8.64
CA LYS A 747 35.05 24.66 -8.00
C LYS A 747 35.65 25.92 -8.66
N ARG A 748 36.06 25.92 -9.93
CA ARG A 748 36.66 27.12 -10.56
C ARG A 748 35.67 28.07 -11.24
N SER A 749 34.39 27.74 -11.31
CA SER A 749 33.32 28.70 -11.61
C SER A 749 32.08 28.39 -10.80
N GLU A 750 31.78 29.24 -9.84
CA GLU A 750 30.83 29.16 -8.73
C GLU A 750 29.32 28.99 -9.08
N ARG A 751 28.93 28.43 -10.23
CA ARG A 751 27.52 28.53 -10.70
C ARG A 751 26.78 27.27 -11.14
N ASP A 752 27.43 26.12 -11.33
CA ASP A 752 26.76 24.95 -11.90
C ASP A 752 26.95 23.71 -11.01
N ILE A 753 25.93 23.36 -10.23
CA ILE A 753 25.91 22.11 -9.45
C ILE A 753 24.91 21.18 -10.13
N GLY A 754 25.42 20.10 -10.73
CA GLY A 754 24.65 18.89 -11.00
C GLY A 754 24.79 17.96 -9.80
N VAL A 755 23.67 17.55 -9.21
CA VAL A 755 23.67 16.55 -8.12
C VAL A 755 23.25 15.21 -8.71
N VAL A 756 24.12 14.21 -8.61
CA VAL A 756 23.72 12.79 -8.71
C VAL A 756 23.39 12.38 -7.28
N PRO A 757 22.11 12.24 -6.93
CA PRO A 757 21.72 12.08 -5.55
C PRO A 757 22.07 10.66 -5.06
N SER A 758 22.75 10.58 -3.92
CA SER A 758 22.75 9.35 -3.10
C SER A 758 21.30 8.95 -2.77
N ARG A 759 21.04 7.71 -2.35
CA ARG A 759 19.69 7.31 -1.91
C ARG A 759 19.07 8.27 -0.88
N ALA A 760 19.89 8.80 0.04
CA ALA A 760 19.45 9.81 1.00
C ALA A 760 19.07 11.13 0.33
N ALA A 761 19.82 11.58 -0.68
CA ALA A 761 19.47 12.76 -1.47
C ALA A 761 18.26 12.51 -2.38
N ILE A 762 18.05 11.27 -2.86
CA ILE A 762 16.84 10.86 -3.56
C ILE A 762 15.65 10.96 -2.60
N GLU A 763 15.74 10.46 -1.38
CA GLU A 763 14.67 10.62 -0.38
C GLU A 763 14.44 12.10 -0.02
N GLU A 764 15.52 12.89 0.09
CA GLU A 764 15.44 14.33 0.33
C GLU A 764 14.80 15.10 -0.83
N VAL A 765 14.92 14.63 -2.07
CA VAL A 765 14.37 15.30 -3.27
C VAL A 765 13.00 14.72 -3.68
N ILE A 766 12.80 13.41 -3.52
CA ILE A 766 11.66 12.62 -4.02
C ILE A 766 10.58 12.43 -2.95
N GLY A 767 10.89 12.73 -1.69
CA GLY A 767 9.94 12.58 -0.58
C GLY A 767 9.76 11.13 -0.17
N VAL A 768 9.35 10.93 1.08
CA VAL A 768 9.35 9.62 1.72
C VAL A 768 8.38 8.64 1.04
N SER A 769 7.19 9.10 0.61
CA SER A 769 6.21 8.20 -0.02
C SER A 769 6.68 7.70 -1.39
N LEU A 770 7.01 8.61 -2.31
CA LEU A 770 7.39 8.22 -3.66
C LEU A 770 8.75 7.53 -3.69
N ALA A 771 9.74 7.95 -2.88
CA ALA A 771 11.03 7.27 -2.81
C ALA A 771 10.90 5.81 -2.32
N GLN A 772 10.00 5.53 -1.37
CA GLN A 772 9.79 4.16 -0.90
C GLN A 772 8.96 3.30 -1.87
N MET A 773 8.04 3.91 -2.61
CA MET A 773 7.10 3.20 -3.49
C MET A 773 7.58 3.08 -4.94
N CYS A 774 8.47 3.96 -5.37
CA CYS A 774 9.01 4.02 -6.71
C CYS A 774 10.55 3.90 -6.62
N PRO A 775 11.09 2.71 -6.35
CA PRO A 775 12.54 2.48 -6.27
C PRO A 775 13.18 2.82 -7.62
N PHE A 776 13.99 3.88 -7.65
CA PHE A 776 14.64 4.37 -8.87
C PHE A 776 15.69 3.38 -9.38
N GLU A 777 16.19 2.47 -8.53
CA GLU A 777 17.01 1.34 -8.96
C GLU A 777 16.33 0.46 -10.01
N TRP A 778 14.98 0.41 -10.05
CA TRP A 778 14.24 -0.33 -11.07
C TRP A 778 14.22 0.34 -12.45
N LEU A 779 14.79 1.53 -12.60
CA LEU A 779 15.07 2.13 -13.90
C LEU A 779 16.03 1.28 -14.74
N VAL A 780 16.93 0.53 -14.10
CA VAL A 780 18.08 -0.10 -14.77
C VAL A 780 17.82 -1.56 -15.18
N GLU A 781 16.89 -2.26 -14.53
CA GLU A 781 16.65 -3.71 -14.69
C GLU A 781 16.18 -4.17 -16.10
N GLY A 782 15.97 -3.26 -17.05
CA GLY A 782 15.46 -3.57 -18.39
C GLY A 782 16.48 -4.08 -19.42
N LYS A 783 17.80 -3.88 -19.22
CA LYS A 783 18.78 -4.09 -20.29
C LYS A 783 19.51 -5.44 -20.28
N ASP A 784 19.65 -6.09 -19.13
CA ASP A 784 20.56 -7.25 -19.02
C ASP A 784 19.91 -8.62 -19.28
N GLN A 785 18.58 -8.69 -19.37
CA GLN A 785 17.88 -9.98 -19.57
C GLN A 785 17.55 -10.32 -21.04
N ALA A 786 17.72 -9.38 -21.98
CA ALA A 786 17.43 -9.62 -23.39
C ALA A 786 18.64 -10.15 -24.21
N GLY A 787 19.81 -10.29 -23.59
CA GLY A 787 21.06 -10.66 -24.27
C GLY A 787 21.78 -11.84 -23.61
N GLY A 788 21.26 -13.06 -23.73
CA GLY A 788 21.92 -14.24 -23.19
C GLY A 788 21.38 -15.56 -23.71
N GLU A 789 21.82 -15.94 -24.92
CA GLU A 789 22.16 -17.31 -25.40
C GLU A 789 21.97 -17.42 -26.92
N GLY A 790 22.70 -16.58 -27.66
CA GLY A 790 23.01 -16.82 -29.06
C GLY A 790 24.25 -17.70 -29.17
N THR A 791 24.02 -19.01 -29.29
CA THR A 791 24.93 -20.05 -29.83
C THR A 791 26.29 -19.58 -30.35
N GLY A 792 27.37 -19.90 -29.61
CA GLY A 792 28.71 -20.05 -30.17
C GLY A 792 28.90 -21.49 -30.63
N ALA A 793 28.94 -21.69 -31.96
CA ALA A 793 29.48 -22.87 -32.62
C ALA A 793 30.95 -22.63 -32.98
#